data_AF-A0A8T7DBV9-F1
#
_entry.id   AF-A0A8T7DBV9-F1
#
_cell.length_a   1.000
_cell.length_b   1.000
_cell.length_c   1.000
_cell.angle_alpha   90.00
_cell.angle_beta   90.00
_cell.angle_gamma   90.00
#
_symmetry.space_group_name_H-M   'P 1'
#
loop_
_entity.id
_entity.type
_entity.pdbx_description
1 polymer ?
#
loop_
_entity_poly.entity_id
_entity_poly.type
_entity_poly.pdbx_seq_one_letter_code
_entity_poly.pdbx_strand_id
1 'polypeptide(L)'
;MNPTSHSSPGAIFSRIFDFTLRHQTLVLLLLFLVTVISLSGLQRLEIDTGFQSLIPEYDKGKQVYKRVSSEFGSDNKNLVYVSDGSLWTTEKLGAFKKLHHDLERLDFVKRVESIVNLRSVRGNQSSVKTIELMPEVPDTAQQIEEIKAQALYNPLIRGQFVAEQGNAMTLLVTFRDNEEDNEQNYSAELDNVLENYRDAFGYLFQLGSSRINAELKSSLFDDLVMLGPLSILILIVTLLVFIRSFSTALVPLITSGLSLLWALGFMGWFNIPINILTAMLPSLIIVIGSTEDTHLMVSYFHGLENKAEHRRQFAVHFMLKNVGVPMLLTILTTSLGFASNIFSSIGLIQHFAIASTVAIISNGIITLLLVPLLLRNMGPKTSIFSNNKKNLSGVPGFVYRLFDAGNKHYSKSILITTTALCVFFAWQAANLFVTNDPLSYFRADRQLIKDVHALHRDLSGMKTFFITLESDQDKAFQFPDNINRLVKIQEFLEKQGIFDRSISLADHLSLINQEFHSGNRNAWKVPRSREQVAQFLLFFHRHDLESYVSHDYQRVNIVVRHNVTDSRTLNKHIAELEQVVSRIAGVDMRGFVTGENLMINRAAESLMTAQVKSLGVLLLVIFLLMSAMFTSFKGGFIALIPSMIPIILMFGVMGLLGISLNPGTAMVAVIAIGIAVDGTIHLFSHYNDLCRKTSDNEQAVRETVQHEAMPIVVTSLSLAVGFGVLLFSNFTVVAQFGAMSAMTMLFAVYANLLITPIIMSRVRLVGLYEILVMRMQKDLLKKSPLFIGMSSYQIRKAILISEYQNYYDHDLIIREGAVERSMYLLLAGKVAVERHGHHITDLKVGDVFGEIGFVKETLRTADVKAIGDVQVLRFDFERLQKDLKYFPNIVANLNFNISCILGERLAEVIERSED
;
A
#
# COMPACT_ATOMS: atom_id res chain seq x y z
N MET A 1 -4.18 -10.09 -47.55
CA MET A 1 -5.21 -9.98 -46.49
C MET A 1 -5.52 -11.39 -46.01
N ASN A 2 -5.02 -11.78 -44.83
CA ASN A 2 -5.26 -13.11 -44.24
C ASN A 2 -6.27 -12.98 -43.08
N PRO A 3 -7.42 -13.68 -43.14
CA PRO A 3 -8.45 -13.63 -42.12
C PRO A 3 -8.22 -14.73 -41.07
N THR A 4 -7.21 -14.58 -40.20
CA THR A 4 -6.98 -15.53 -39.07
C THR A 4 -6.44 -14.86 -37.79
N SER A 5 -6.77 -13.58 -37.54
CA SER A 5 -6.32 -12.85 -36.34
C SER A 5 -7.43 -12.49 -35.35
N HIS A 6 -8.42 -13.36 -35.17
CA HIS A 6 -9.46 -13.12 -34.17
C HIS A 6 -9.06 -13.70 -32.80
N SER A 7 -8.88 -12.77 -31.84
CA SER A 7 -8.85 -12.93 -30.38
C SER A 7 -7.72 -13.74 -29.75
N SER A 8 -6.47 -13.27 -29.87
CA SER A 8 -5.45 -13.54 -28.85
C SER A 8 -4.94 -12.21 -28.26
N PRO A 9 -4.58 -12.15 -26.95
CA PRO A 9 -4.03 -10.93 -26.33
C PRO A 9 -2.81 -10.38 -27.10
N GLY A 10 -1.98 -11.26 -27.67
CA GLY A 10 -0.83 -10.88 -28.50
C GLY A 10 -1.21 -10.20 -29.83
N ALA A 11 -2.39 -10.49 -30.39
CA ALA A 11 -2.86 -9.85 -31.62
C ALA A 11 -3.39 -8.41 -31.39
N ILE A 12 -3.83 -8.09 -30.17
CA ILE A 12 -4.20 -6.71 -29.80
C ILE A 12 -2.93 -5.87 -29.66
N PHE A 13 -1.90 -6.42 -29.01
CA PHE A 13 -0.59 -5.76 -28.88
C PHE A 13 0.07 -5.47 -30.22
N SER A 14 0.08 -6.44 -31.14
CA SER A 14 0.64 -6.22 -32.47
C SER A 14 -0.09 -5.12 -33.23
N ARG A 15 -1.42 -4.99 -33.06
CA ARG A 15 -2.22 -3.91 -33.68
C ARG A 15 -1.97 -2.54 -33.05
N ILE A 16 -1.96 -2.44 -31.71
CA ILE A 16 -1.64 -1.18 -31.00
C ILE A 16 -0.24 -0.71 -31.41
N PHE A 17 0.70 -1.65 -31.51
CA PHE A 17 2.07 -1.36 -31.90
C PHE A 17 2.22 -0.94 -33.36
N ASP A 18 1.61 -1.68 -34.30
CA ASP A 18 1.61 -1.31 -35.71
C ASP A 18 1.02 0.09 -35.90
N PHE A 19 0.01 0.44 -35.10
CA PHE A 19 -0.54 1.79 -35.04
C PHE A 19 0.50 2.80 -34.53
N THR A 20 1.15 2.53 -33.39
CA THR A 20 2.15 3.42 -32.79
C THR A 20 3.34 3.69 -33.74
N LEU A 21 3.87 2.65 -34.40
CA LEU A 21 5.00 2.82 -35.31
C LEU A 21 4.64 3.47 -36.65
N ARG A 22 3.41 3.29 -37.14
CA ARG A 22 2.92 3.91 -38.39
C ARG A 22 2.50 5.36 -38.17
N HIS A 23 1.93 5.70 -37.01
CA HIS A 23 1.36 7.02 -36.69
C HIS A 23 2.09 7.74 -35.56
N GLN A 24 3.44 7.71 -35.57
CA GLN A 24 4.29 8.28 -34.51
C GLN A 24 3.97 9.75 -34.15
N THR A 25 3.64 10.59 -35.14
CA THR A 25 3.32 12.02 -34.92
C THR A 25 1.99 12.20 -34.19
N LEU A 26 0.99 11.39 -34.52
CA LEU A 26 -0.31 11.41 -33.87
C LEU A 26 -0.21 10.94 -32.41
N VAL A 27 0.58 9.90 -32.14
CA VAL A 27 0.81 9.42 -30.77
C VAL A 27 1.52 10.47 -29.92
N LEU A 28 2.58 11.10 -30.44
CA LEU A 28 3.28 12.17 -29.73
C LEU A 28 2.37 13.39 -29.49
N LEU A 29 1.53 13.75 -30.45
CA LEU A 29 0.57 14.84 -30.30
C LEU A 29 -0.48 14.53 -29.22
N LEU A 30 -0.98 13.30 -29.16
CA LEU A 30 -1.93 12.86 -28.15
C LEU A 30 -1.29 12.87 -26.74
N LEU A 31 -0.08 12.32 -26.60
CA LEU A 31 0.66 12.38 -25.34
C LEU A 31 0.92 13.83 -24.90
N PHE A 32 1.29 14.70 -25.83
CA PHE A 32 1.50 16.13 -25.56
C PHE A 32 0.20 16.80 -25.10
N LEU A 33 -0.92 16.57 -25.79
CA LEU A 33 -2.23 17.15 -25.44
C LEU A 33 -2.66 16.75 -24.03
N VAL A 34 -2.57 15.45 -23.69
CA VAL A 34 -2.91 14.97 -22.35
C VAL A 34 -1.98 15.59 -21.30
N THR A 35 -0.68 15.71 -21.60
CA THR A 35 0.30 16.35 -20.70
C THR A 35 -0.06 17.81 -20.44
N VAL A 36 -0.48 18.58 -21.46
CA VAL A 36 -0.91 19.98 -21.29
C VAL A 36 -2.19 20.08 -20.46
N ILE A 37 -3.16 19.19 -20.67
CA ILE A 37 -4.39 19.13 -19.86
C ILE A 37 -4.05 18.84 -18.39
N SER A 38 -3.17 17.87 -18.13
CA SER A 38 -2.71 17.56 -16.78
C SER A 38 -1.97 18.73 -16.13
N LEU A 39 -1.16 19.47 -16.90
CA LEU A 39 -0.44 20.64 -16.39
C LEU A 39 -1.39 21.73 -15.85
N SER A 40 -2.55 21.91 -16.47
CA SER A 40 -3.57 22.86 -15.99
C SER A 40 -4.21 22.45 -14.65
N GLY A 41 -4.21 21.15 -14.33
CA GLY A 41 -4.70 20.64 -13.05
C GLY A 41 -3.75 20.95 -11.89
N LEU A 42 -2.44 21.08 -12.13
CA LEU A 42 -1.45 21.34 -11.08
C LEU A 42 -1.72 22.64 -10.30
N GLN A 43 -2.32 23.64 -10.94
CA GLN A 43 -2.65 24.92 -10.31
C GLN A 43 -3.78 24.82 -9.28
N ARG A 44 -4.49 23.69 -9.25
CA ARG A 44 -5.63 23.40 -8.36
C ARG A 44 -5.28 22.41 -7.26
N LEU A 45 -3.99 22.10 -7.07
CA LEU A 45 -3.57 21.21 -6.01
C LEU A 45 -3.67 21.90 -4.65
N GLU A 46 -4.47 21.32 -3.77
CA GLU A 46 -4.61 21.72 -2.37
C GLU A 46 -3.77 20.79 -1.48
N ILE A 47 -3.40 21.27 -0.29
CA ILE A 47 -2.65 20.49 0.70
C ILE A 47 -3.55 20.31 1.91
N ASP A 48 -3.85 19.06 2.24
CA ASP A 48 -4.64 18.70 3.41
C ASP A 48 -3.71 18.22 4.52
N THR A 49 -3.65 19.01 5.59
CA THR A 49 -2.86 18.72 6.80
C THR A 49 -3.74 18.39 8.00
N GLY A 50 -5.06 18.26 7.84
CA GLY A 50 -5.99 18.05 8.93
C GLY A 50 -6.07 16.59 9.38
N PHE A 51 -6.11 16.36 10.70
CA PHE A 51 -6.38 15.04 11.27
C PHE A 51 -7.79 14.51 10.98
N GLN A 52 -8.71 15.39 10.59
CA GLN A 52 -10.05 15.03 10.14
C GLN A 52 -10.04 14.08 8.93
N SER A 53 -8.99 14.10 8.09
CA SER A 53 -8.82 13.20 6.95
C SER A 53 -8.58 11.72 7.35
N LEU A 54 -8.21 11.48 8.62
CA LEU A 54 -8.08 10.15 9.22
C LEU A 54 -9.42 9.58 9.67
N ILE A 55 -10.45 10.42 9.81
CA ILE A 55 -11.78 10.03 10.24
C ILE A 55 -12.62 9.63 8.99
N PRO A 56 -13.28 8.46 9.01
CA PRO A 56 -14.17 8.07 7.92
C PRO A 56 -15.26 9.12 7.65
N GLU A 57 -15.51 9.44 6.38
CA GLU A 57 -16.49 10.48 5.99
C GLU A 57 -17.90 10.21 6.53
N TYR A 58 -18.31 8.94 6.55
CA TYR A 58 -19.66 8.50 6.93
C TYR A 58 -19.77 8.03 8.39
N ASP A 59 -18.84 8.42 9.26
CA ASP A 59 -18.92 8.05 10.68
C ASP A 59 -20.09 8.76 11.39
N LYS A 60 -21.00 8.00 11.99
CA LYS A 60 -22.13 8.54 12.77
C LYS A 60 -21.66 9.40 13.95
N GLY A 61 -20.50 9.08 14.52
CA GLY A 61 -19.83 9.86 15.56
C GLY A 61 -19.46 11.26 15.09
N LYS A 62 -19.23 11.49 13.79
CA LYS A 62 -18.83 12.81 13.26
C LYS A 62 -19.92 13.85 13.45
N GLN A 63 -21.18 13.45 13.24
CA GLN A 63 -22.33 14.34 13.45
C GLN A 63 -22.56 14.65 14.93
N VAL A 64 -22.39 13.65 15.79
CA VAL A 64 -22.49 13.82 17.25
C VAL A 64 -21.38 14.74 17.75
N TYR A 65 -20.14 14.49 17.34
CA TYR A 65 -19.00 15.32 17.68
C TYR A 65 -19.17 16.76 17.20
N LYS A 66 -19.56 16.99 15.94
CA LYS A 66 -19.81 18.36 15.43
C LYS A 66 -20.87 19.09 16.25
N ARG A 67 -21.94 18.40 16.65
CA ARG A 67 -22.98 18.98 17.51
C ARG A 67 -22.43 19.33 18.90
N VAL A 68 -21.77 18.39 19.56
CA VAL A 68 -21.19 18.59 20.90
C VAL A 68 -20.16 19.72 20.88
N SER A 69 -19.25 19.72 19.90
CA SER A 69 -18.23 20.76 19.71
C SER A 69 -18.84 22.13 19.44
N SER A 70 -19.90 22.22 18.62
CA SER A 70 -20.59 23.49 18.38
C SER A 70 -21.29 24.07 19.61
N GLU A 71 -21.68 23.22 20.56
CA GLU A 71 -22.44 23.63 21.74
C GLU A 71 -21.56 23.91 22.96
N PHE A 72 -20.56 23.06 23.21
CA PHE A 72 -19.68 23.12 24.38
C PHE A 72 -18.28 23.72 24.05
N GLY A 73 -18.06 24.08 22.79
CA GLY A 73 -16.77 24.56 22.29
C GLY A 73 -15.88 23.42 21.79
N SER A 74 -14.97 23.78 20.89
CA SER A 74 -14.07 22.86 20.22
C SER A 74 -12.91 22.40 21.11
N ASP A 75 -12.42 21.20 20.86
CA ASP A 75 -11.10 20.68 21.30
C ASP A 75 -9.93 21.28 20.48
N ASN A 76 -10.22 22.06 19.43
CA ASN A 76 -9.24 22.87 18.68
C ASN A 76 -8.78 24.08 19.51
N LYS A 77 -7.99 23.81 20.57
CA LYS A 77 -7.38 24.81 21.45
C LYS A 77 -5.87 24.62 21.49
N ASN A 78 -5.13 25.72 21.55
CA ASN A 78 -3.68 25.67 21.80
C ASN A 78 -3.40 25.85 23.29
N LEU A 79 -2.45 25.10 23.80
CA LEU A 79 -1.85 25.23 25.13
C LEU A 79 -0.49 25.92 24.97
N VAL A 80 -0.31 27.07 25.62
CA VAL A 80 1.00 27.68 25.80
C VAL A 80 1.53 27.22 27.15
N TYR A 81 2.62 26.47 27.16
CA TYR A 81 3.26 25.95 28.36
C TYR A 81 4.43 26.83 28.77
N VAL A 82 4.51 27.11 30.07
CA VAL A 82 5.58 27.92 30.70
C VAL A 82 6.15 27.15 31.88
N SER A 83 7.46 26.95 31.93
CA SER A 83 8.16 26.38 33.08
C SER A 83 9.41 27.16 33.42
N ASP A 84 9.63 27.37 34.72
CA ASP A 84 10.80 28.04 35.27
C ASP A 84 10.96 27.61 36.74
N GLY A 85 12.20 27.51 37.24
CA GLY A 85 12.44 27.23 38.67
C GLY A 85 11.95 28.36 39.59
N SER A 86 11.76 29.57 39.03
CA SER A 86 11.43 30.81 39.73
C SER A 86 10.12 31.46 39.25
N LEU A 87 9.15 30.67 38.74
CA LEU A 87 7.87 31.19 38.22
C LEU A 87 7.13 32.11 39.20
N TRP A 88 7.20 31.82 40.50
CA TRP A 88 6.53 32.57 41.55
C TRP A 88 7.38 33.76 42.02
N THR A 89 7.65 34.68 41.09
CA THR A 89 8.33 35.96 41.36
C THR A 89 7.57 37.09 40.67
N THR A 90 7.62 38.31 41.21
CA THR A 90 6.93 39.48 40.65
C THR A 90 7.30 39.71 39.18
N GLU A 91 8.58 39.55 38.84
CA GLU A 91 9.08 39.69 37.46
C GLU A 91 8.46 38.67 36.51
N LYS A 92 8.50 37.37 36.86
CA LYS A 92 8.01 36.28 36.01
C LYS A 92 6.49 36.27 35.92
N LEU A 93 5.78 36.54 37.02
CA LEU A 93 4.32 36.70 37.00
C LEU A 93 3.88 37.93 36.19
N GLY A 94 4.67 39.02 36.26
CA GLY A 94 4.48 40.19 35.41
C GLY A 94 4.66 39.89 33.93
N ALA A 95 5.71 39.14 33.57
CA ALA A 95 5.94 38.66 32.21
C ALA A 95 4.81 37.73 31.75
N PHE A 96 4.35 36.82 32.61
CA PHE A 96 3.26 35.88 32.30
C PHE A 96 1.93 36.60 32.04
N LYS A 97 1.62 37.63 32.84
CA LYS A 97 0.43 38.47 32.64
C LYS A 97 0.51 39.28 31.35
N LYS A 98 1.68 39.83 31.00
CA LYS A 98 1.86 40.53 29.72
C LYS A 98 1.68 39.57 28.54
N LEU A 99 2.28 38.38 28.61
CA LEU A 99 2.09 37.32 27.62
C LEU A 99 0.61 36.97 27.43
N HIS A 100 -0.16 36.80 28.52
CA HIS A 100 -1.60 36.56 28.44
C HIS A 100 -2.33 37.64 27.63
N HIS A 101 -2.10 38.92 27.93
CA HIS A 101 -2.77 40.02 27.22
C HIS A 101 -2.29 40.19 25.78
N ASP A 102 -1.02 39.95 25.49
CA ASP A 102 -0.50 40.03 24.12
C ASP A 102 -1.07 38.92 23.24
N LEU A 103 -1.25 37.71 23.79
CA LEU A 103 -1.97 36.63 23.10
C LEU A 103 -3.45 36.96 22.88
N GLU A 104 -4.11 37.59 23.85
CA GLU A 104 -5.52 37.97 23.78
C GLU A 104 -5.80 39.08 22.75
N ARG A 105 -4.79 39.92 22.45
CA ARG A 105 -4.87 40.98 21.45
C ARG A 105 -4.84 40.49 20.00
N LEU A 106 -4.48 39.23 19.76
CA LEU A 106 -4.44 38.66 18.41
C LEU A 106 -5.87 38.54 17.85
N ASP A 107 -6.07 39.01 16.61
CA ASP A 107 -7.41 39.12 16.00
C ASP A 107 -8.14 37.78 15.86
N PHE A 108 -7.39 36.69 15.66
CA PHE A 108 -7.93 35.34 15.52
C PHE A 108 -8.16 34.63 16.86
N VAL A 109 -7.69 35.19 17.97
CA VAL A 109 -7.90 34.62 19.31
C VAL A 109 -9.27 35.05 19.83
N LYS A 110 -10.08 34.08 20.24
CA LYS A 110 -11.39 34.30 20.87
C LYS A 110 -11.21 34.65 22.35
N ARG A 111 -10.32 33.93 23.02
CA ARG A 111 -9.98 34.12 24.44
C ARG A 111 -8.68 33.42 24.81
N VAL A 112 -8.09 33.86 25.91
CA VAL A 112 -7.01 33.16 26.62
C VAL A 112 -7.45 32.90 28.05
N GLU A 113 -7.32 31.67 28.53
CA GLU A 113 -7.62 31.28 29.92
C GLU A 113 -6.34 30.90 30.65
N SER A 114 -6.06 31.55 31.78
CA SER A 114 -4.92 31.22 32.65
C SER A 114 -5.16 31.75 34.08
N ILE A 115 -4.20 31.58 34.99
CA ILE A 115 -4.31 32.10 36.37
C ILE A 115 -4.53 33.63 36.45
N VAL A 116 -4.37 34.36 35.35
CA VAL A 116 -4.63 35.81 35.25
C VAL A 116 -6.12 36.12 35.38
N ASN A 117 -6.97 35.45 34.59
CA ASN A 117 -8.41 35.72 34.51
C ASN A 117 -9.29 34.58 35.03
N LEU A 118 -8.69 33.42 35.37
CA LEU A 118 -9.42 32.35 36.02
C LEU A 118 -9.96 32.80 37.35
N ARG A 119 -11.24 32.51 37.55
CA ARG A 119 -11.96 32.84 38.76
C ARG A 119 -11.93 31.68 39.73
N SER A 120 -11.58 31.99 40.96
CA SER A 120 -11.73 31.09 42.10
C SER A 120 -12.85 31.59 42.98
N VAL A 121 -13.58 30.67 43.58
CA VAL A 121 -14.54 31.01 44.62
C VAL A 121 -13.90 30.78 45.97
N ARG A 122 -14.06 31.75 46.87
CA ARG A 122 -13.56 31.69 48.24
C ARG A 122 -14.64 32.06 49.24
N GLY A 123 -14.83 31.19 50.22
CA GLY A 123 -15.64 31.44 51.40
C GLY A 123 -14.79 31.97 52.56
N ASN A 124 -15.29 33.00 53.24
CA ASN A 124 -14.92 33.30 54.63
C ASN A 124 -16.12 32.99 55.55
N GLN A 125 -15.97 33.16 56.86
CA GLN A 125 -17.02 32.81 57.84
C GLN A 125 -18.38 33.53 57.64
N SER A 126 -18.46 34.56 56.79
CA SER A 126 -19.65 35.39 56.61
C SER A 126 -20.07 35.64 55.16
N SER A 127 -19.25 35.32 54.16
CA SER A 127 -19.51 35.57 52.74
C SER A 127 -18.70 34.65 51.82
N VAL A 128 -19.29 34.30 50.68
CA VAL A 128 -18.60 33.62 49.58
C VAL A 128 -18.46 34.62 48.44
N LYS A 129 -17.26 34.79 47.91
CA LYS A 129 -16.96 35.72 46.82
C LYS A 129 -16.22 35.02 45.69
N THR A 130 -16.55 35.40 44.47
CA THR A 130 -15.79 35.06 43.28
C THR A 130 -14.67 36.08 43.12
N ILE A 131 -13.43 35.62 43.05
CA ILE A 131 -12.23 36.44 42.87
C ILE A 131 -11.44 35.94 41.67
N GLU A 132 -10.84 36.84 40.91
CA GLU A 132 -9.80 36.48 39.93
C GLU A 132 -8.53 36.12 40.71
N LEU A 133 -7.81 35.09 40.27
CA LEU A 133 -6.62 34.63 41.00
C LEU A 133 -5.47 35.65 40.98
N MET A 134 -5.27 36.33 39.85
CA MET A 134 -4.18 37.29 39.68
C MET A 134 -4.63 38.52 38.87
N PRO A 135 -5.55 39.34 39.43
CA PRO A 135 -6.04 40.54 38.76
C PRO A 135 -4.94 41.60 38.61
N GLU A 136 -3.99 41.64 39.54
CA GLU A 136 -2.78 42.48 39.50
C GLU A 136 -1.53 41.65 39.74
N VAL A 137 -0.37 42.16 39.31
CA VAL A 137 0.91 41.48 39.54
C VAL A 137 1.26 41.68 41.03
N PRO A 138 1.53 40.61 41.80
CA PRO A 138 1.80 40.74 43.22
C PRO A 138 3.19 41.37 43.48
N ASP A 139 3.23 42.40 44.31
CA ASP A 139 4.45 43.16 44.64
C ASP A 139 5.20 42.58 45.85
N THR A 140 4.53 41.78 46.68
CA THR A 140 5.10 41.24 47.93
C THR A 140 5.18 39.71 47.90
N ALA A 141 6.21 39.16 48.54
CA ALA A 141 6.39 37.71 48.68
C ALA A 141 5.18 37.02 49.34
N GLN A 142 4.50 37.70 50.27
CA GLN A 142 3.30 37.17 50.92
C GLN A 142 2.14 37.02 49.93
N GLN A 143 1.87 38.02 49.08
CA GLN A 143 0.83 37.94 48.06
C GLN A 143 1.11 36.83 47.05
N ILE A 144 2.37 36.65 46.65
CA ILE A 144 2.77 35.57 45.74
C ILE A 144 2.47 34.20 46.34
N GLU A 145 2.85 33.96 47.59
CA GLU A 145 2.58 32.70 48.28
C GLU A 145 1.08 32.48 48.51
N GLU A 146 0.31 33.54 48.75
CA GLU A 146 -1.15 33.46 48.82
C GLU A 146 -1.79 33.03 47.49
N ILE A 147 -1.40 33.64 46.37
CA ILE A 147 -1.90 33.28 45.02
C ILE A 147 -1.50 31.84 44.68
N LYS A 148 -0.25 31.47 44.96
CA LYS A 148 0.25 30.09 44.76
C LYS A 148 -0.54 29.08 45.56
N ALA A 149 -0.74 29.33 46.85
CA ALA A 149 -1.53 28.47 47.71
C ALA A 149 -2.99 28.35 47.23
N GLN A 150 -3.57 29.44 46.72
CA GLN A 150 -4.92 29.42 46.15
C GLN A 150 -5.00 28.60 44.85
N ALA A 151 -4.04 28.76 43.94
CA ALA A 151 -3.99 28.01 42.68
C ALA A 151 -3.85 26.51 42.93
N LEU A 152 -3.00 26.11 43.88
CA LEU A 152 -2.79 24.70 44.24
C LEU A 152 -3.92 24.12 45.11
N TYR A 153 -4.71 24.98 45.77
CA TYR A 153 -5.88 24.55 46.53
C TYR A 153 -7.05 24.17 45.62
N ASN A 154 -7.29 24.94 44.54
CA ASN A 154 -8.44 24.74 43.66
C ASN A 154 -8.25 23.52 42.73
N PRO A 155 -9.07 22.46 42.86
CA PRO A 155 -8.94 21.24 42.05
C PRO A 155 -9.27 21.41 40.55
N LEU A 156 -9.85 22.55 40.16
CA LEU A 156 -10.10 22.92 38.76
C LEU A 156 -8.90 23.64 38.13
N ILE A 157 -7.90 24.02 38.93
CA ILE A 157 -6.69 24.74 38.47
C ILE A 157 -5.47 23.85 38.61
N ARG A 158 -5.32 23.19 39.77
CA ARG A 158 -4.22 22.27 40.03
C ARG A 158 -4.22 21.11 39.05
N GLY A 159 -3.09 20.88 38.40
CA GLY A 159 -2.88 19.84 37.41
C GLY A 159 -3.42 20.18 36.02
N GLN A 160 -4.17 21.29 35.85
CA GLN A 160 -4.72 21.72 34.56
C GLN A 160 -4.07 22.99 34.02
N PHE A 161 -3.96 24.02 34.85
CA PHE A 161 -3.36 25.32 34.51
C PHE A 161 -2.06 25.58 35.29
N VAL A 162 -1.90 24.92 36.44
CA VAL A 162 -0.69 24.99 37.28
C VAL A 162 -0.29 23.58 37.66
N ALA A 163 0.97 23.22 37.45
CA ALA A 163 1.51 21.92 37.82
C ALA A 163 1.39 21.68 39.33
N GLU A 164 1.31 20.42 39.76
CA GLU A 164 1.12 20.08 41.18
C GLU A 164 2.22 20.64 42.09
N GLN A 165 3.44 20.75 41.58
CA GLN A 165 4.59 21.32 42.28
C GLN A 165 4.70 22.85 42.13
N GLY A 166 3.88 23.46 41.28
CA GLY A 166 3.92 24.89 40.95
C GLY A 166 5.11 25.32 40.09
N ASN A 167 5.85 24.39 39.49
CA ASN A 167 7.01 24.65 38.62
C ASN A 167 6.66 24.87 37.13
N ALA A 168 5.39 24.71 36.77
CA ALA A 168 4.89 24.99 35.43
C ALA A 168 3.47 25.57 35.46
N MET A 169 3.16 26.38 34.44
CA MET A 169 1.86 27.01 34.21
C MET A 169 1.48 26.86 32.73
N THR A 170 0.18 26.91 32.43
CA THR A 170 -0.33 26.89 31.06
C THR A 170 -1.34 28.02 30.81
N LEU A 171 -1.34 28.51 29.58
CA LEU A 171 -2.41 29.35 29.02
C LEU A 171 -3.16 28.55 27.98
N LEU A 172 -4.48 28.51 28.08
CA LEU A 172 -5.35 27.88 27.09
C LEU A 172 -5.86 28.94 26.12
N VAL A 173 -5.37 28.90 24.88
CA VAL A 173 -5.73 29.81 23.80
C VAL A 173 -6.83 29.16 22.97
N THR A 174 -8.00 29.79 22.93
CA THR A 174 -9.12 29.34 22.10
C THR A 174 -9.24 30.27 20.89
N PHE A 175 -9.28 29.69 19.69
CA PHE A 175 -9.41 30.44 18.45
C PHE A 175 -10.87 30.82 18.15
N ARG A 176 -11.07 31.86 17.33
CA ARG A 176 -12.36 32.18 16.75
C ARG A 176 -12.66 31.17 15.64
N ASP A 177 -13.94 30.87 15.40
CA ASP A 177 -14.40 29.88 14.42
C ASP A 177 -14.24 30.35 12.95
N ASN A 178 -13.10 30.96 12.59
CA ASN A 178 -12.82 31.46 11.24
C ASN A 178 -11.70 30.65 10.55
N GLU A 179 -12.10 30.03 9.44
CA GLU A 179 -11.33 29.36 8.37
C GLU A 179 -10.16 28.46 8.84
N GLU A 180 -10.40 27.14 8.79
CA GLU A 180 -9.42 26.05 9.03
C GLU A 180 -8.13 26.20 8.17
N ASP A 181 -8.16 26.96 7.06
CA ASP A 181 -7.02 27.18 6.17
C ASP A 181 -5.91 28.11 6.71
N ASN A 182 -6.18 28.89 7.76
CA ASN A 182 -5.22 29.85 8.32
C ASN A 182 -4.44 29.34 9.54
N GLU A 183 -4.60 28.08 9.94
CA GLU A 183 -3.98 27.53 11.16
C GLU A 183 -2.44 27.62 11.20
N GLN A 184 -1.78 27.62 10.04
CA GLN A 184 -0.33 27.82 9.94
C GLN A 184 0.07 29.25 10.30
N ASN A 185 -0.69 30.24 9.82
CA ASN A 185 -0.47 31.65 10.14
C ASN A 185 -0.70 31.88 11.63
N TYR A 186 -1.74 31.27 12.20
CA TYR A 186 -2.03 31.33 13.63
C TYR A 186 -0.88 30.78 14.47
N SER A 187 -0.32 29.62 14.11
CA SER A 187 0.84 29.06 14.83
C SER A 187 2.06 29.98 14.73
N ALA A 188 2.34 30.53 13.55
CA ALA A 188 3.49 31.41 13.36
C ALA A 188 3.35 32.74 14.11
N GLU A 189 2.16 33.33 14.12
CA GLU A 189 1.86 34.55 14.89
C GLU A 189 1.97 34.31 16.39
N LEU A 190 1.49 33.15 16.88
CA LEU A 190 1.71 32.75 18.27
C LEU A 190 3.20 32.61 18.60
N ASP A 191 3.98 31.93 17.75
CA ASP A 191 5.43 31.79 17.95
C ASP A 191 6.14 33.14 17.98
N ASN A 192 5.75 34.09 17.12
CA ASN A 192 6.29 35.45 17.13
C ASN A 192 6.02 36.19 18.46
N VAL A 193 4.83 36.02 19.05
CA VAL A 193 4.53 36.58 20.37
C VAL A 193 5.38 35.89 21.44
N LEU A 194 5.48 34.55 21.40
CA LEU A 194 6.25 33.77 22.38
C LEU A 194 7.74 34.08 22.35
N GLU A 195 8.31 34.40 21.19
CA GLU A 195 9.73 34.72 21.03
C GLU A 195 10.16 35.89 21.92
N ASN A 196 9.31 36.92 22.06
CA ASN A 196 9.55 38.08 22.93
C ASN A 196 9.64 37.73 24.43
N TYR A 197 9.18 36.54 24.81
CA TYR A 197 9.11 36.07 26.19
C TYR A 197 9.99 34.83 26.44
N ARG A 198 10.68 34.29 25.43
CA ARG A 198 11.54 33.11 25.61
C ARG A 198 12.67 33.35 26.60
N ASP A 199 13.31 34.52 26.57
CA ASP A 199 14.35 34.88 27.54
C ASP A 199 13.80 35.08 28.96
N ALA A 200 12.50 35.38 29.06
CA ALA A 200 11.83 35.59 30.32
C ALA A 200 11.47 34.27 31.04
N PHE A 201 11.59 33.10 30.42
CA PHE A 201 11.24 31.81 31.04
C PHE A 201 12.23 30.71 30.68
N GLY A 202 12.54 29.80 31.61
CA GLY A 202 13.43 28.67 31.33
C GLY A 202 12.95 27.75 30.20
N TYR A 203 11.63 27.54 30.09
CA TYR A 203 11.03 26.75 29.01
C TYR A 203 9.66 27.33 28.62
N LEU A 204 9.49 27.68 27.34
CA LEU A 204 8.29 28.28 26.78
C LEU A 204 8.00 27.70 25.40
N PHE A 205 6.81 27.13 25.21
CA PHE A 205 6.38 26.58 23.92
C PHE A 205 4.85 26.55 23.79
N GLN A 206 4.36 26.35 22.57
CA GLN A 206 2.95 26.07 22.31
C GLN A 206 2.74 24.64 21.80
N LEU A 207 1.59 24.06 22.15
CA LEU A 207 1.09 22.80 21.65
C LEU A 207 -0.38 22.93 21.29
N GLY A 208 -0.84 22.13 20.34
CA GLY A 208 -2.24 22.11 19.93
C GLY A 208 -2.35 21.83 18.44
N SER A 209 -3.58 21.66 17.97
CA SER A 209 -3.92 21.34 16.58
C SER A 209 -3.26 22.30 15.59
N SER A 210 -3.32 23.62 15.82
CA SER A 210 -2.71 24.61 14.90
C SER A 210 -1.19 24.43 14.79
N ARG A 211 -0.47 24.21 15.90
CA ARG A 211 0.99 23.96 15.88
C ARG A 211 1.32 22.63 15.23
N ILE A 212 0.56 21.59 15.52
CA ILE A 212 0.78 20.26 14.94
C ILE A 212 0.54 20.31 13.42
N ASN A 213 -0.56 20.93 12.97
CA ASN A 213 -0.90 21.06 11.55
C ASN A 213 0.12 21.95 10.79
N ALA A 214 0.62 23.02 11.43
CA ALA A 214 1.71 23.82 10.87
C ALA A 214 3.00 22.99 10.69
N GLU A 215 3.40 22.20 11.69
CA GLU A 215 4.55 21.31 11.61
C GLU A 215 4.35 20.22 10.55
N LEU A 216 3.13 19.66 10.44
CA LEU A 216 2.77 18.71 9.39
C LEU A 216 2.99 19.32 8.01
N LYS A 217 2.42 20.50 7.76
CA LYS A 217 2.52 21.18 6.46
C LYS A 217 3.96 21.49 6.08
N SER A 218 4.73 22.07 7.01
CA SER A 218 6.15 22.35 6.78
C SER A 218 6.93 21.07 6.47
N SER A 219 6.73 20.02 7.25
CA SER A 219 7.43 18.75 7.07
C SER A 219 7.06 18.05 5.75
N LEU A 220 5.81 18.17 5.29
CA LEU A 220 5.38 17.63 3.99
C LEU A 220 6.07 18.35 2.82
N PHE A 221 6.19 19.67 2.90
CA PHE A 221 6.93 20.44 1.91
C PHE A 221 8.43 20.06 1.90
N ASP A 222 9.05 19.96 3.08
CA ASP A 222 10.46 19.56 3.20
C ASP A 222 10.69 18.16 2.60
N ASP A 223 9.79 17.21 2.87
CA ASP A 223 9.85 15.87 2.30
C ASP A 223 9.67 15.88 0.77
N LEU A 224 8.77 16.68 0.20
CA LEU A 224 8.62 16.79 -1.26
C LEU A 224 9.87 17.36 -1.94
N VAL A 225 10.48 18.39 -1.34
CA VAL A 225 11.70 19.04 -1.86
C VAL A 225 12.92 18.12 -1.72
N MET A 226 12.99 17.31 -0.68
CA MET A 226 14.11 16.39 -0.45
C MET A 226 13.96 15.05 -1.19
N LEU A 227 12.85 14.34 -0.99
CA LEU A 227 12.68 12.95 -1.41
C LEU A 227 12.53 12.82 -2.93
N GLY A 228 11.82 13.74 -3.58
CA GLY A 228 11.59 13.69 -5.03
C GLY A 228 12.89 13.69 -5.85
N PRO A 229 13.73 14.74 -5.74
CA PRO A 229 15.03 14.79 -6.41
C PRO A 229 15.97 13.66 -6.00
N LEU A 230 15.95 13.26 -4.73
CA LEU A 230 16.76 12.16 -4.22
C LEU A 230 16.36 10.81 -4.86
N SER A 231 15.07 10.54 -5.02
CA SER A 231 14.56 9.37 -5.74
C SER A 231 14.96 9.36 -7.21
N ILE A 232 14.93 10.52 -7.88
CA ILE A 232 15.43 10.65 -9.27
C ILE A 232 16.92 10.32 -9.33
N LEU A 233 17.72 10.93 -8.45
CA LEU A 233 19.17 10.71 -8.40
C LEU A 233 19.49 9.23 -8.19
N ILE A 234 18.82 8.60 -7.23
CA ILE A 234 19.02 7.19 -6.89
C ILE A 234 18.56 6.26 -8.00
N LEU A 235 17.44 6.56 -8.67
CA LEU A 235 17.01 5.81 -9.84
C LEU A 235 18.05 5.91 -10.97
N ILE A 236 18.55 7.11 -11.27
CA ILE A 236 19.59 7.31 -12.30
C ILE A 236 20.85 6.53 -11.94
N VAL A 237 21.33 6.64 -10.71
CA VAL A 237 22.52 5.91 -10.25
C VAL A 237 22.31 4.41 -10.40
N THR A 238 21.17 3.88 -9.96
CA THR A 238 20.89 2.45 -10.04
C THR A 238 20.80 1.97 -11.49
N LEU A 239 20.08 2.68 -12.36
CA LEU A 239 19.97 2.36 -13.78
C LEU A 239 21.34 2.44 -14.50
N LEU A 240 22.18 3.41 -14.16
CA LEU A 240 23.53 3.51 -14.70
C LEU A 240 24.43 2.35 -14.27
N VAL A 241 24.33 1.92 -13.02
CA VAL A 241 25.11 0.77 -12.50
C VAL A 241 24.74 -0.52 -13.24
N PHE A 242 23.45 -0.75 -13.50
CA PHE A 242 22.97 -2.00 -14.10
C PHE A 242 22.95 -2.00 -15.63
N ILE A 243 22.48 -0.92 -16.27
CA ILE A 243 22.31 -0.84 -17.74
C ILE A 243 23.56 -0.25 -18.41
N ARG A 244 24.43 0.45 -17.65
CA ARG A 244 25.71 1.02 -18.13
C ARG A 244 25.59 1.94 -19.34
N SER A 245 24.45 2.61 -19.50
CA SER A 245 24.19 3.52 -20.62
C SER A 245 23.30 4.68 -20.18
N PHE A 246 23.80 5.90 -20.34
CA PHE A 246 23.11 7.13 -19.94
C PHE A 246 21.88 7.41 -20.81
N SER A 247 21.98 7.22 -22.14
CA SER A 247 20.87 7.43 -23.06
C SER A 247 19.66 6.52 -22.76
N THR A 248 19.91 5.31 -22.26
CA THR A 248 18.85 4.39 -21.85
C THR A 248 18.33 4.66 -20.46
N ALA A 249 19.14 5.21 -19.54
CA ALA A 249 18.70 5.60 -18.21
C ALA A 249 17.76 6.82 -18.22
N LEU A 250 17.78 7.64 -19.28
CA LEU A 250 16.85 8.76 -19.47
C LEU A 250 15.42 8.31 -19.82
N VAL A 251 15.26 7.15 -20.47
CA VAL A 251 13.95 6.69 -20.93
C VAL A 251 12.99 6.46 -19.74
N PRO A 252 13.36 5.72 -18.67
CA PRO A 252 12.49 5.50 -17.52
C PRO A 252 12.23 6.78 -16.72
N LEU A 253 13.15 7.74 -16.78
CA LEU A 253 12.96 9.03 -16.14
C LEU A 253 11.87 9.87 -16.83
N ILE A 254 11.86 9.85 -18.17
CA ILE A 254 10.87 10.58 -18.97
C ILE A 254 9.48 9.96 -18.80
N THR A 255 9.37 8.62 -18.90
CA THR A 255 8.11 7.89 -18.75
C THR A 255 7.53 8.05 -17.35
N SER A 256 8.31 7.80 -16.29
CA SER A 256 7.84 7.97 -14.92
C SER A 256 7.53 9.44 -14.58
N GLY A 257 8.32 10.39 -15.10
CA GLY A 257 8.09 11.82 -14.89
C GLY A 257 6.79 12.32 -15.53
N LEU A 258 6.49 11.88 -16.76
CA LEU A 258 5.21 12.17 -17.42
C LEU A 258 4.04 11.53 -16.66
N SER A 259 4.20 10.30 -16.21
CA SER A 259 3.18 9.58 -15.44
C SER A 259 2.86 10.27 -14.12
N LEU A 260 3.88 10.75 -13.42
CA LEU A 260 3.73 11.56 -12.21
C LEU A 260 3.00 12.87 -12.50
N LEU A 261 3.38 13.57 -13.58
CA LEU A 261 2.72 14.82 -13.97
C LEU A 261 1.24 14.58 -14.29
N TRP A 262 0.91 13.49 -14.98
CA TRP A 262 -0.47 13.12 -15.29
C TRP A 262 -1.27 12.82 -14.02
N ALA A 263 -0.67 12.12 -13.06
CA ALA A 263 -1.30 11.81 -11.77
C ALA A 263 -1.54 13.06 -10.91
N LEU A 264 -0.55 13.95 -10.78
CA LEU A 264 -0.68 15.21 -10.05
C LEU A 264 -1.70 16.15 -10.72
N GLY A 265 -1.70 16.19 -12.06
CA GLY A 265 -2.72 16.92 -12.81
C GLY A 265 -4.13 16.37 -12.55
N PHE A 266 -4.30 15.05 -12.59
CA PHE A 266 -5.56 14.38 -12.25
C PHE A 266 -6.00 14.72 -10.82
N MET A 267 -5.09 14.69 -9.85
CA MET A 267 -5.40 15.07 -8.47
C MET A 267 -5.99 16.48 -8.38
N GLY A 268 -5.40 17.47 -9.04
CA GLY A 268 -5.93 18.83 -9.03
C GLY A 268 -7.25 19.02 -9.79
N TRP A 269 -7.53 18.20 -10.82
CA TRP A 269 -8.83 18.24 -11.51
C TRP A 269 -9.99 17.66 -10.68
N PHE A 270 -9.68 16.68 -9.83
CA PHE A 270 -10.66 15.95 -9.02
C PHE A 270 -10.64 16.38 -7.54
N ASN A 271 -9.97 17.49 -7.21
CA ASN A 271 -9.82 18.01 -5.85
C ASN A 271 -9.34 16.94 -4.85
N ILE A 272 -8.35 16.15 -5.26
CA ILE A 272 -7.68 15.19 -4.38
C ILE A 272 -6.48 15.91 -3.74
N PRO A 273 -6.50 16.18 -2.44
CA PRO A 273 -5.47 16.98 -1.80
C PRO A 273 -4.15 16.20 -1.64
N ILE A 274 -3.05 16.93 -1.55
CA ILE A 274 -1.76 16.41 -1.11
C ILE A 274 -1.78 16.27 0.40
N ASN A 275 -1.75 15.03 0.86
CA ASN A 275 -1.67 14.61 2.25
C ASN A 275 -0.41 13.78 2.53
N ILE A 276 -0.26 13.28 3.77
CA ILE A 276 0.92 12.51 4.22
C ILE A 276 1.23 11.28 3.33
N LEU A 277 0.21 10.58 2.84
CA LEU A 277 0.39 9.40 1.99
C LEU A 277 0.64 9.78 0.52
N THR A 278 -0.14 10.72 -0.02
CA THR A 278 0.03 11.15 -1.42
C THR A 278 1.33 11.92 -1.65
N ALA A 279 1.91 12.53 -0.61
CA ALA A 279 3.25 13.14 -0.68
C ALA A 279 4.35 12.11 -1.03
N MET A 280 4.11 10.81 -0.83
CA MET A 280 5.02 9.74 -1.26
C MET A 280 4.91 9.40 -2.75
N LEU A 281 3.89 9.89 -3.47
CA LEU A 281 3.66 9.53 -4.88
C LEU A 281 4.83 9.87 -5.81
N PRO A 282 5.48 11.06 -5.72
CA PRO A 282 6.60 11.37 -6.60
C PRO A 282 7.71 10.32 -6.56
N SER A 283 8.20 10.01 -5.36
CA SER A 283 9.27 9.04 -5.15
C SER A 283 8.84 7.62 -5.54
N LEU A 284 7.62 7.22 -5.17
CA LEU A 284 7.08 5.90 -5.48
C LEU A 284 6.88 5.68 -6.98
N ILE A 285 6.28 6.63 -7.69
CA ILE A 285 5.98 6.50 -9.13
C ILE A 285 7.26 6.60 -9.96
N ILE A 286 8.23 7.42 -9.56
CA ILE A 286 9.55 7.46 -10.22
C ILE A 286 10.19 6.07 -10.20
N VAL A 287 10.17 5.41 -9.04
CA VAL A 287 10.81 4.11 -8.82
C VAL A 287 10.02 2.97 -9.46
N ILE A 288 8.71 2.84 -9.15
CA ILE A 288 7.87 1.77 -9.71
C ILE A 288 7.68 1.93 -11.22
N GLY A 289 7.50 3.16 -11.72
CA GLY A 289 7.27 3.39 -13.14
C GLY A 289 8.40 2.87 -14.03
N SER A 290 9.61 2.81 -13.49
CA SER A 290 10.81 2.35 -14.20
C SER A 290 10.92 0.82 -14.38
N THR A 291 10.08 0.02 -13.71
CA THR A 291 10.20 -1.45 -13.73
C THR A 291 9.89 -2.01 -15.12
N GLU A 292 8.74 -1.64 -15.68
CA GLU A 292 8.29 -2.10 -17.00
C GLU A 292 9.22 -1.62 -18.11
N ASP A 293 9.73 -0.39 -17.97
CA ASP A 293 10.72 0.17 -18.89
C ASP A 293 12.00 -0.66 -18.90
N THR A 294 12.43 -1.16 -17.73
CA THR A 294 13.60 -2.02 -17.59
C THR A 294 13.39 -3.39 -18.25
N HIS A 295 12.22 -4.02 -18.07
CA HIS A 295 11.88 -5.29 -18.74
C HIS A 295 11.86 -5.13 -20.27
N LEU A 296 11.26 -4.05 -20.76
CA LEU A 296 11.28 -3.70 -22.17
C LEU A 296 12.71 -3.50 -22.70
N MET A 297 13.53 -2.73 -22.00
CA MET A 297 14.90 -2.46 -22.42
C MET A 297 15.76 -3.72 -22.50
N VAL A 298 15.70 -4.60 -21.50
CA VAL A 298 16.48 -5.84 -21.54
C VAL A 298 16.06 -6.71 -22.73
N SER A 299 14.76 -6.80 -23.02
CA SER A 299 14.28 -7.54 -24.19
C SER A 299 14.69 -6.88 -25.52
N TYR A 300 14.73 -5.55 -25.58
CA TYR A 300 15.31 -4.81 -26.70
C TYR A 300 16.80 -5.14 -26.90
N PHE A 301 17.59 -5.20 -25.82
CA PHE A 301 19.01 -5.56 -25.90
C PHE A 301 19.23 -7.00 -26.38
N HIS A 302 18.41 -7.96 -25.97
CA HIS A 302 18.42 -9.31 -26.55
C HIS A 302 18.08 -9.30 -28.03
N GLY A 303 17.09 -8.50 -28.45
CA GLY A 303 16.74 -8.32 -29.86
C GLY A 303 17.88 -7.80 -30.73
N LEU A 304 18.79 -6.99 -30.16
CA LEU A 304 19.98 -6.46 -30.84
C LEU A 304 21.10 -7.48 -31.07
N GLU A 305 21.07 -8.65 -30.43
CA GLU A 305 22.05 -9.73 -30.68
C GLU A 305 21.86 -10.39 -32.05
N ASN A 306 20.66 -10.26 -32.64
CA ASN A 306 20.39 -10.80 -33.96
C ASN A 306 21.04 -9.95 -35.06
N LYS A 307 21.65 -10.62 -36.04
CA LYS A 307 22.35 -9.98 -37.18
C LYS A 307 21.39 -9.48 -38.28
N ALA A 308 20.31 -8.78 -37.91
CA ALA A 308 19.39 -8.19 -38.89
C ALA A 308 19.96 -6.90 -39.51
N GLU A 309 19.62 -6.58 -40.77
CA GLU A 309 19.99 -5.31 -41.44
C GLU A 309 19.46 -4.08 -40.69
N HIS A 310 18.21 -4.15 -40.20
CA HIS A 310 17.56 -3.08 -39.44
C HIS A 310 17.53 -3.40 -37.93
N ARG A 311 18.71 -3.48 -37.30
CA ARG A 311 18.87 -3.95 -35.90
C ARG A 311 17.90 -3.33 -34.90
N ARG A 312 17.68 -1.99 -34.94
CA ARG A 312 16.78 -1.31 -33.99
C ARG A 312 15.31 -1.67 -34.21
N GLN A 313 14.84 -1.69 -35.46
CA GLN A 313 13.43 -1.99 -35.75
C GLN A 313 13.10 -3.45 -35.41
N PHE A 314 14.01 -4.36 -35.76
CA PHE A 314 13.88 -5.76 -35.39
C PHE A 314 13.87 -5.93 -33.87
N ALA A 315 14.80 -5.28 -33.16
CA ALA A 315 14.87 -5.34 -31.70
C ALA A 315 13.60 -4.82 -31.01
N VAL A 316 13.00 -3.73 -31.50
CA VAL A 316 11.73 -3.21 -30.97
C VAL A 316 10.57 -4.18 -31.22
N HIS A 317 10.52 -4.81 -32.40
CA HIS A 317 9.50 -5.81 -32.71
C HIS A 317 9.67 -7.09 -31.85
N PHE A 318 10.92 -7.54 -31.67
CA PHE A 318 11.27 -8.67 -30.81
C PHE A 318 10.87 -8.43 -29.35
N MET A 319 11.21 -7.25 -28.83
CA MET A 319 10.88 -6.80 -27.48
C MET A 319 9.39 -6.97 -27.18
N LEU A 320 8.54 -6.47 -28.07
CA LEU A 320 7.09 -6.45 -27.86
C LEU A 320 6.43 -7.81 -28.03
N LYS A 321 6.91 -8.61 -28.98
CA LYS A 321 6.40 -9.97 -29.18
C LYS A 321 6.63 -10.85 -27.96
N ASN A 322 7.76 -10.66 -27.27
CA ASN A 322 8.16 -11.52 -26.17
C ASN A 322 7.69 -11.02 -24.79
N VAL A 323 7.49 -9.71 -24.60
CA VAL A 323 7.20 -9.12 -23.28
C VAL A 323 5.79 -8.53 -23.17
N GLY A 324 5.07 -8.34 -24.28
CA GLY A 324 3.80 -7.60 -24.28
C GLY A 324 2.67 -8.19 -23.42
N VAL A 325 2.47 -9.52 -23.47
CA VAL A 325 1.41 -10.18 -22.67
C VAL A 325 1.74 -10.17 -21.16
N PRO A 326 2.95 -10.58 -20.72
CA PRO A 326 3.38 -10.40 -19.33
C PRO A 326 3.17 -8.97 -18.84
N MET A 327 3.61 -7.97 -19.60
CA MET A 327 3.53 -6.57 -19.19
C MET A 327 2.09 -6.07 -18.97
N LEU A 328 1.13 -6.51 -19.79
CA LEU A 328 -0.27 -6.14 -19.56
C LEU A 328 -0.77 -6.71 -18.23
N LEU A 329 -0.40 -7.95 -17.92
CA LEU A 329 -0.78 -8.59 -16.66
C LEU A 329 -0.13 -7.86 -15.49
N THR A 330 1.13 -7.45 -15.59
CA THR A 330 1.86 -6.77 -14.51
C THR A 330 1.35 -5.35 -14.27
N ILE A 331 1.05 -4.59 -15.34
CA ILE A 331 0.34 -3.30 -15.24
C ILE A 331 -1.01 -3.48 -14.56
N LEU A 332 -1.77 -4.51 -14.95
CA LEU A 332 -3.08 -4.80 -14.37
C LEU A 332 -2.98 -5.22 -12.89
N THR A 333 -2.07 -6.12 -12.53
CA THR A 333 -1.90 -6.58 -11.14
C THR A 333 -1.38 -5.48 -10.24
N THR A 334 -0.46 -4.65 -10.71
CA THR A 334 0.07 -3.50 -9.95
C THR A 334 -1.04 -2.47 -9.75
N SER A 335 -1.78 -2.14 -10.80
CA SER A 335 -2.93 -1.23 -10.72
C SER A 335 -4.00 -1.74 -9.75
N LEU A 336 -4.32 -3.04 -9.79
CA LEU A 336 -5.25 -3.67 -8.85
C LEU A 336 -4.72 -3.69 -7.41
N GLY A 337 -3.40 -3.83 -7.24
CA GLY A 337 -2.73 -3.72 -5.95
C GLY A 337 -3.00 -2.36 -5.30
N PHE A 338 -2.76 -1.26 -6.02
CA PHE A 338 -3.10 0.07 -5.55
C PHE A 338 -4.62 0.29 -5.42
N ALA A 339 -5.41 -0.10 -6.42
CA ALA A 339 -6.85 0.12 -6.46
C ALA A 339 -7.62 -0.61 -5.35
N SER A 340 -7.11 -1.74 -4.86
CA SER A 340 -7.75 -2.48 -3.76
C SER A 340 -7.81 -1.68 -2.44
N ASN A 341 -6.98 -0.63 -2.30
CA ASN A 341 -7.03 0.29 -1.16
C ASN A 341 -8.13 1.37 -1.28
N ILE A 342 -8.80 1.50 -2.44
CA ILE A 342 -9.94 2.42 -2.64
C ILE A 342 -11.11 2.04 -1.72
N PHE A 343 -11.25 0.76 -1.37
CA PHE A 343 -12.29 0.28 -0.45
C PHE A 343 -11.98 0.52 1.04
N SER A 344 -10.87 1.21 1.35
CA SER A 344 -10.55 1.63 2.71
C SER A 344 -11.63 2.59 3.24
N SER A 345 -11.83 2.64 4.56
CA SER A 345 -12.72 3.60 5.21
C SER A 345 -12.05 4.94 5.51
N ILE A 346 -10.72 5.03 5.36
CA ILE A 346 -9.93 6.22 5.67
C ILE A 346 -9.69 7.01 4.38
N GLY A 347 -10.10 8.29 4.37
CA GLY A 347 -9.99 9.18 3.20
C GLY A 347 -8.55 9.33 2.71
N LEU A 348 -7.59 9.48 3.62
CA LEU A 348 -6.15 9.53 3.31
C LEU A 348 -5.68 8.37 2.42
N ILE A 349 -6.11 7.13 2.74
CA ILE A 349 -5.76 5.92 2.00
C ILE A 349 -6.49 5.88 0.66
N GLN A 350 -7.75 6.29 0.60
CA GLN A 350 -8.52 6.33 -0.64
C GLN A 350 -7.91 7.31 -1.65
N HIS A 351 -7.57 8.53 -1.22
CA HIS A 351 -6.92 9.53 -2.06
C HIS A 351 -5.59 9.02 -2.61
N PHE A 352 -4.76 8.42 -1.75
CA PHE A 352 -3.52 7.77 -2.16
C PHE A 352 -3.77 6.64 -3.17
N ALA A 353 -4.74 5.76 -2.92
CA ALA A 353 -5.06 4.62 -3.77
C ALA A 353 -5.56 5.05 -5.15
N ILE A 354 -6.43 6.06 -5.23
CA ILE A 354 -6.93 6.60 -6.49
C ILE A 354 -5.77 7.23 -7.28
N ALA A 355 -5.02 8.13 -6.65
CA ALA A 355 -3.93 8.85 -7.31
C ALA A 355 -2.81 7.91 -7.80
N SER A 356 -2.39 6.95 -6.96
CA SER A 356 -1.41 5.93 -7.36
C SER A 356 -1.93 5.00 -8.45
N THR A 357 -3.20 4.58 -8.42
CA THR A 357 -3.79 3.75 -9.48
C THR A 357 -3.78 4.48 -10.82
N VAL A 358 -4.18 5.75 -10.84
CA VAL A 358 -4.13 6.58 -12.05
C VAL A 358 -2.69 6.73 -12.54
N ALA A 359 -1.74 6.92 -11.63
CA ALA A 359 -0.33 7.03 -11.96
C ALA A 359 0.22 5.75 -12.60
N ILE A 360 -0.08 4.56 -12.06
CA ILE A 360 0.38 3.27 -12.59
C ILE A 360 -0.28 2.94 -13.93
N ILE A 361 -1.58 3.20 -14.09
CA ILE A 361 -2.27 3.02 -15.37
C ILE A 361 -1.69 3.97 -16.42
N SER A 362 -1.47 5.24 -16.05
CA SER A 362 -0.83 6.23 -16.92
C SER A 362 0.58 5.79 -17.31
N ASN A 363 1.36 5.27 -16.36
CA ASN A 363 2.68 4.73 -16.62
C ASN A 363 2.63 3.56 -17.60
N GLY A 364 1.73 2.60 -17.41
CA GLY A 364 1.55 1.51 -18.36
C GLY A 364 1.24 1.99 -19.79
N ILE A 365 0.34 2.96 -19.93
CA ILE A 365 -0.01 3.56 -21.23
C ILE A 365 1.20 4.28 -21.85
N ILE A 366 1.89 5.10 -21.06
CA ILE A 366 3.06 5.87 -21.50
C ILE A 366 4.20 4.92 -21.88
N THR A 367 4.51 3.91 -21.08
CA THR A 367 5.54 2.90 -21.35
C THR A 367 5.26 2.17 -22.65
N LEU A 368 4.01 1.72 -22.87
CA LEU A 368 3.61 1.01 -24.09
C LEU A 368 3.72 1.85 -25.37
N LEU A 369 3.43 3.15 -25.28
CA LEU A 369 3.42 4.04 -26.44
C LEU A 369 4.79 4.69 -26.69
N LEU A 370 5.46 5.16 -25.63
CA LEU A 370 6.62 6.04 -25.71
C LEU A 370 7.94 5.27 -25.77
N VAL A 371 8.12 4.19 -25.01
CA VAL A 371 9.39 3.44 -24.96
C VAL A 371 9.79 2.88 -26.33
N PRO A 372 8.90 2.21 -27.10
CA PRO A 372 9.25 1.72 -28.43
C PRO A 372 9.69 2.85 -29.38
N LEU A 373 9.06 4.02 -29.30
CA LEU A 373 9.39 5.19 -30.11
C LEU A 373 10.76 5.77 -29.74
N LEU A 374 11.04 5.92 -28.44
CA LEU A 374 12.31 6.40 -27.94
C LEU A 374 13.46 5.45 -28.30
N LEU A 375 13.28 4.13 -28.12
CA LEU A 375 14.32 3.15 -28.44
C LEU A 375 14.57 3.00 -29.94
N ARG A 376 13.53 3.12 -30.78
CA ARG A 376 13.70 3.13 -32.25
C ARG A 376 14.60 4.29 -32.69
N ASN A 377 14.37 5.49 -32.14
CA ASN A 377 15.03 6.71 -32.61
C ASN A 377 16.38 6.94 -31.90
N MET A 378 16.41 6.78 -30.58
CA MET A 378 17.53 7.13 -29.70
C MET A 378 18.21 5.91 -29.05
N GLY A 379 17.66 4.70 -29.20
CA GLY A 379 18.18 3.51 -28.54
C GLY A 379 19.58 3.09 -29.00
N PRO A 380 20.36 2.40 -28.15
CA PRO A 380 21.69 1.90 -28.50
C PRO A 380 21.63 0.94 -29.71
N LYS A 381 22.72 0.87 -30.48
CA LYS A 381 22.85 0.00 -31.68
C LYS A 381 23.54 -1.34 -31.38
N THR A 382 24.13 -1.47 -30.19
CA THR A 382 24.90 -2.62 -29.73
C THR A 382 24.25 -3.20 -28.49
N SER A 383 24.17 -4.54 -28.43
CA SER A 383 23.70 -5.21 -27.22
C SER A 383 24.74 -5.10 -26.10
N ILE A 384 24.28 -4.87 -24.87
CA ILE A 384 25.11 -4.97 -23.66
C ILE A 384 25.64 -6.39 -23.40
N PHE A 385 25.02 -7.39 -24.05
CA PHE A 385 25.37 -8.81 -23.98
C PHE A 385 26.27 -9.28 -25.12
N SER A 386 26.69 -8.37 -26.03
CA SER A 386 27.47 -8.71 -27.24
C SER A 386 28.92 -9.14 -26.98
N ASN A 387 29.44 -9.02 -25.75
CA ASN A 387 30.81 -9.42 -25.39
C ASN A 387 30.78 -10.53 -24.32
N ASN A 388 31.41 -11.67 -24.62
CA ASN A 388 31.58 -12.90 -23.81
C ASN A 388 30.41 -13.92 -23.76
N LYS A 389 30.25 -14.68 -24.84
CA LYS A 389 29.49 -15.95 -24.86
C LYS A 389 30.19 -17.13 -24.13
N LYS A 390 31.33 -16.94 -23.45
CA LYS A 390 32.09 -18.06 -22.85
C LYS A 390 32.35 -18.02 -21.35
N ASN A 391 31.99 -16.97 -20.64
CA ASN A 391 31.93 -16.96 -19.17
C ASN A 391 31.01 -15.81 -18.75
N LEU A 392 29.86 -16.10 -18.12
CA LEU A 392 29.12 -15.07 -17.40
C LEU A 392 30.00 -14.62 -16.22
N SER A 393 30.80 -13.57 -16.40
CA SER A 393 31.56 -12.94 -15.31
C SER A 393 30.78 -11.74 -14.77
N GLY A 394 30.88 -11.51 -13.45
CA GLY A 394 30.13 -10.46 -12.74
C GLY A 394 28.85 -10.95 -12.04
N VAL A 395 27.96 -10.01 -11.69
CA VAL A 395 26.69 -10.25 -10.96
C VAL A 395 25.77 -11.28 -11.66
N PRO A 396 25.56 -11.24 -12.99
CA PRO A 396 24.68 -12.23 -13.66
C PRO A 396 25.19 -13.67 -13.51
N GLY A 397 26.50 -13.88 -13.59
CA GLY A 397 27.12 -15.19 -13.42
C GLY A 397 27.20 -15.67 -11.98
N PHE A 398 27.22 -14.75 -11.00
CA PHE A 398 27.05 -15.11 -9.60
C PHE A 398 25.61 -15.56 -9.30
N VAL A 399 24.61 -14.80 -9.75
CA VAL A 399 23.19 -15.14 -9.60
C VAL A 399 22.88 -16.50 -10.24
N TYR A 400 23.38 -16.72 -11.47
CA TYR A 400 23.22 -18.00 -12.17
C TYR A 400 23.89 -19.17 -11.42
N ARG A 401 25.11 -18.98 -10.87
CA ARG A 401 25.80 -20.03 -10.09
C ARG A 401 25.10 -20.36 -8.78
N LEU A 402 24.64 -19.34 -8.06
CA LEU A 402 23.87 -19.50 -6.83
C LEU A 402 22.59 -20.30 -7.09
N PHE A 403 21.94 -20.01 -8.22
CA PHE A 403 20.78 -20.74 -8.70
C PHE A 403 21.08 -22.20 -9.10
N ASP A 404 22.04 -22.45 -10.00
CA ASP A 404 22.32 -23.82 -10.50
C ASP A 404 22.76 -24.73 -9.34
N ALA A 405 23.52 -24.20 -8.37
CA ALA A 405 23.88 -24.91 -7.14
C ALA A 405 22.67 -25.17 -6.24
N GLY A 406 21.82 -24.15 -6.04
CA GLY A 406 20.61 -24.25 -5.20
C GLY A 406 19.58 -25.25 -5.74
N ASN A 407 19.33 -25.23 -7.05
CA ASN A 407 18.32 -26.09 -7.68
C ASN A 407 18.78 -27.56 -7.76
N LYS A 408 20.05 -27.81 -8.11
CA LYS A 408 20.58 -29.19 -8.27
C LYS A 408 20.87 -29.89 -6.95
N HIS A 409 21.50 -29.21 -5.99
CA HIS A 409 22.01 -29.87 -4.78
C HIS A 409 21.20 -29.59 -3.52
N TYR A 410 20.50 -28.45 -3.44
CA TYR A 410 19.90 -27.98 -2.18
C TYR A 410 18.39 -27.73 -2.23
N SER A 411 17.68 -28.12 -3.29
CA SER A 411 16.26 -27.78 -3.48
C SER A 411 15.34 -28.22 -2.34
N LYS A 412 15.58 -29.39 -1.73
CA LYS A 412 14.82 -29.85 -0.55
C LYS A 412 15.16 -29.03 0.71
N SER A 413 16.44 -28.71 0.93
CA SER A 413 16.87 -27.93 2.09
C SER A 413 16.30 -26.52 2.04
N ILE A 414 16.38 -25.86 0.89
CA ILE A 414 15.83 -24.51 0.69
C ILE A 414 14.34 -24.50 1.02
N LEU A 415 13.56 -25.43 0.46
CA LEU A 415 12.12 -25.51 0.71
C LEU A 415 11.80 -25.71 2.21
N ILE A 416 12.52 -26.60 2.90
CA ILE A 416 12.32 -26.86 4.33
C ILE A 416 12.67 -25.61 5.15
N THR A 417 13.83 -24.99 4.89
CA THR A 417 14.25 -23.78 5.59
C THR A 417 13.28 -22.63 5.37
N THR A 418 12.85 -22.38 4.13
CA THR A 418 11.87 -21.33 3.82
C THR A 418 10.52 -21.62 4.48
N THR A 419 10.08 -22.87 4.50
CA THR A 419 8.81 -23.25 5.17
C THR A 419 8.91 -23.03 6.68
N ALA A 420 10.00 -23.45 7.32
CA ALA A 420 10.24 -23.21 8.74
C ALA A 420 10.30 -21.71 9.07
N LEU A 421 10.98 -20.93 8.22
CA LEU A 421 11.06 -19.48 8.31
C LEU A 421 9.66 -18.84 8.21
N CYS A 422 8.84 -19.27 7.23
CA CYS A 422 7.47 -18.79 7.07
C CYS A 422 6.59 -19.14 8.27
N VAL A 423 6.70 -20.34 8.83
CA VAL A 423 5.94 -20.74 10.04
C VAL A 423 6.35 -19.88 11.24
N PHE A 424 7.66 -19.68 11.45
CA PHE A 424 8.17 -18.82 12.53
C PHE A 424 7.68 -17.38 12.40
N PHE A 425 7.78 -16.78 11.22
CA PHE A 425 7.35 -15.40 10.98
C PHE A 425 5.83 -15.25 10.96
N ALA A 426 5.08 -16.24 10.48
CA ALA A 426 3.62 -16.25 10.61
C ALA A 426 3.17 -16.29 12.07
N TRP A 427 3.89 -17.03 12.93
CA TRP A 427 3.63 -17.03 14.37
C TRP A 427 3.91 -15.65 14.99
N GLN A 428 5.02 -14.99 14.62
CA GLN A 428 5.31 -13.63 15.08
C GLN A 428 4.30 -12.59 14.57
N ALA A 429 3.78 -12.75 13.35
CA ALA A 429 2.77 -11.87 12.78
C ALA A 429 1.46 -11.87 13.60
N ALA A 430 1.17 -12.93 14.35
CA ALA A 430 0.00 -12.98 15.23
C ALA A 430 0.07 -11.99 16.41
N ASN A 431 1.27 -11.47 16.73
CA ASN A 431 1.48 -10.49 17.80
C ASN A 431 1.34 -9.03 17.33
N LEU A 432 0.98 -8.80 16.07
CA LEU A 432 0.80 -7.45 15.54
C LEU A 432 -0.33 -6.70 16.26
N PHE A 433 -0.12 -5.40 16.42
CA PHE A 433 -1.11 -4.48 16.97
C PHE A 433 -1.25 -3.28 16.05
N VAL A 434 -2.42 -2.65 16.12
CA VAL A 434 -2.80 -1.53 15.26
C VAL A 434 -2.74 -0.26 16.08
N THR A 435 -2.17 0.80 15.51
CA THR A 435 -2.16 2.13 16.12
C THR A 435 -2.53 3.19 15.09
N ASN A 436 -3.27 4.19 15.53
CA ASN A 436 -3.59 5.37 14.73
C ASN A 436 -3.41 6.65 15.55
N ASP A 437 -2.24 6.81 16.17
CA ASP A 437 -1.88 8.03 16.89
C ASP A 437 -1.14 9.01 15.96
N PRO A 438 -1.69 10.19 15.65
CA PRO A 438 -1.02 11.11 14.75
C PRO A 438 0.30 11.67 15.30
N LEU A 439 0.47 11.72 16.63
CA LEU A 439 1.75 12.12 17.23
C LEU A 439 2.87 11.10 16.97
N SER A 440 2.51 9.82 16.80
CA SER A 440 3.48 8.76 16.44
C SER A 440 4.01 8.89 15.01
N TYR A 441 3.41 9.76 14.19
CA TYR A 441 3.85 9.98 12.82
C TYR A 441 5.10 10.85 12.74
N PHE A 442 5.39 11.62 13.78
CA PHE A 442 6.63 12.37 13.90
C PHE A 442 7.74 11.49 14.47
N ARG A 443 9.00 11.84 14.18
CA ARG A 443 10.15 11.18 14.79
C ARG A 443 10.30 11.59 16.26
N ALA A 444 10.74 10.66 17.11
CA ALA A 444 10.85 10.87 18.56
C ALA A 444 11.86 11.97 18.96
N ASP A 445 12.78 12.34 18.07
CA ASP A 445 13.79 13.38 18.29
C ASP A 445 13.29 14.80 18.01
N ARG A 446 12.12 14.95 17.37
CA ARG A 446 11.52 16.26 17.05
C ARG A 446 11.16 17.04 18.32
N GLN A 447 11.32 18.36 18.23
CA GLN A 447 11.03 19.27 19.34
C GLN A 447 9.57 19.18 19.79
N LEU A 448 8.63 19.11 18.84
CA LEU A 448 7.20 18.91 19.11
C LEU A 448 6.93 17.72 20.05
N ILE A 449 7.60 16.58 19.84
CA ILE A 449 7.39 15.38 20.67
C ILE A 449 8.00 15.54 22.06
N LYS A 450 9.15 16.20 22.18
CA LYS A 450 9.75 16.54 23.48
C LYS A 450 8.85 17.48 24.29
N ASP A 451 8.24 18.45 23.62
CA ASP A 451 7.31 19.42 24.22
C ASP A 451 6.05 18.73 24.74
N VAL A 452 5.48 17.79 23.98
CA VAL A 452 4.35 16.95 24.44
C VAL A 452 4.72 16.15 25.69
N HIS A 453 5.90 15.54 25.72
CA HIS A 453 6.37 14.80 26.90
C HIS A 453 6.62 15.72 28.11
N ALA A 454 7.13 16.93 27.91
CA ALA A 454 7.31 17.92 28.96
C ALA A 454 5.97 18.36 29.56
N LEU A 455 4.97 18.64 28.71
CA LEU A 455 3.62 18.96 29.15
C LEU A 455 3.01 17.81 29.96
N HIS A 456 3.11 16.57 29.46
CA HIS A 456 2.54 15.40 30.13
C HIS A 456 3.13 15.14 31.52
N ARG A 457 4.42 15.41 31.71
CA ARG A 457 5.09 15.18 33.01
C ARG A 457 4.50 16.06 34.11
N ASP A 458 4.14 17.31 33.78
CA ASP A 458 3.83 18.33 34.78
C ASP A 458 2.32 18.66 34.85
N LEU A 459 1.56 18.39 33.78
CA LEU A 459 0.15 18.75 33.63
C LEU A 459 -0.67 17.62 33.00
N SER A 460 -2.00 17.74 33.14
CA SER A 460 -2.98 16.86 32.49
C SER A 460 -2.80 16.87 30.97
N GLY A 461 -3.04 15.73 30.32
CA GLY A 461 -2.85 15.56 28.89
C GLY A 461 -3.55 16.54 27.97
N MET A 462 -2.99 16.64 26.77
CA MET A 462 -3.51 17.50 25.71
C MET A 462 -4.69 16.87 24.96
N LYS A 463 -4.78 15.53 24.90
CA LYS A 463 -5.87 14.85 24.20
C LYS A 463 -7.13 14.92 25.06
N THR A 464 -8.25 15.28 24.45
CA THR A 464 -9.54 15.38 25.12
C THR A 464 -10.60 14.53 24.44
N PHE A 465 -11.53 14.03 25.23
CA PHE A 465 -12.82 13.55 24.75
C PHE A 465 -13.93 13.99 25.71
N PHE A 466 -15.15 13.88 25.22
CA PHE A 466 -16.36 14.41 25.83
C PHE A 466 -17.32 13.29 26.17
N ILE A 467 -17.94 13.39 27.35
CA ILE A 467 -19.07 12.54 27.74
C ILE A 467 -20.27 13.46 27.90
N THR A 468 -21.23 13.34 27.01
CA THR A 468 -22.41 14.21 26.99
C THR A 468 -23.63 13.43 27.44
N LEU A 469 -24.40 14.01 28.37
CA LEU A 469 -25.73 13.54 28.73
C LEU A 469 -26.77 14.56 28.28
N GLU A 470 -27.84 14.08 27.64
CA GLU A 470 -28.94 14.87 27.11
C GLU A 470 -30.27 14.37 27.69
N SER A 471 -31.09 15.29 28.16
CA SER A 471 -32.44 15.00 28.65
C SER A 471 -33.46 15.85 27.91
N ASP A 472 -34.64 15.29 27.64
CA ASP A 472 -35.75 16.04 27.05
C ASP A 472 -36.50 16.88 28.11
N GLN A 473 -36.15 16.74 29.39
CA GLN A 473 -36.73 17.51 30.49
C GLN A 473 -36.11 18.91 30.58
N ASP A 474 -36.96 19.94 30.71
CA ASP A 474 -36.48 21.32 30.85
C ASP A 474 -35.62 21.53 32.10
N LYS A 475 -34.45 22.16 31.91
CA LYS A 475 -33.45 22.42 32.94
C LYS A 475 -33.08 21.18 33.76
N ALA A 476 -33.02 20.01 33.12
CA ALA A 476 -32.72 18.72 33.75
C ALA A 476 -31.47 18.76 34.63
N PHE A 477 -30.42 19.48 34.24
CA PHE A 477 -29.16 19.55 34.99
C PHE A 477 -29.14 20.61 36.11
N GLN A 478 -30.32 21.08 36.54
CA GLN A 478 -30.49 21.74 37.84
C GLN A 478 -30.91 20.75 38.94
N PHE A 479 -31.37 19.55 38.58
CA PHE A 479 -31.77 18.54 39.55
C PHE A 479 -30.53 17.81 40.10
N PRO A 480 -30.34 17.77 41.44
CA PRO A 480 -29.21 17.09 42.07
C PRO A 480 -29.01 15.64 41.67
N ASP A 481 -30.10 14.89 41.46
CA ASP A 481 -30.02 13.49 41.04
C ASP A 481 -29.37 13.33 39.68
N ASN A 482 -29.62 14.26 38.76
CA ASN A 482 -29.04 14.27 37.42
C ASN A 482 -27.57 14.68 37.46
N ILE A 483 -27.18 15.61 38.35
CA ILE A 483 -25.77 15.98 38.56
C ILE A 483 -25.00 14.84 39.25
N ASN A 484 -25.61 14.11 40.18
CA ASN A 484 -25.01 12.93 40.81
C ASN A 484 -24.73 11.79 39.82
N ARG A 485 -25.44 11.75 38.67
CA ARG A 485 -25.08 10.83 37.57
C ARG A 485 -23.70 11.16 37.00
N LEU A 486 -23.33 12.44 36.91
CA LEU A 486 -22.00 12.87 36.46
C LEU A 486 -20.92 12.41 37.43
N VAL A 487 -21.16 12.59 38.74
CA VAL A 487 -20.23 12.13 39.78
C VAL A 487 -19.98 10.63 39.67
N LYS A 488 -21.03 9.81 39.47
CA LYS A 488 -20.88 8.36 39.28
C LYS A 488 -20.05 7.99 38.04
N ILE A 489 -20.17 8.76 36.95
CA ILE A 489 -19.34 8.57 35.75
C ILE A 489 -17.89 8.95 36.06
N GLN A 490 -17.65 10.07 36.74
CA GLN A 490 -16.31 10.51 37.13
C GLN A 490 -15.63 9.54 38.10
N GLU A 491 -16.35 9.03 39.11
CA GLU A 491 -15.83 7.99 40.02
C GLU A 491 -15.43 6.71 39.27
N PHE A 492 -16.14 6.36 38.20
CA PHE A 492 -15.77 5.23 37.35
C PHE A 492 -14.47 5.51 36.58
N LEU A 493 -14.33 6.71 36.00
CA LEU A 493 -13.10 7.13 35.30
C LEU A 493 -11.89 7.13 36.27
N GLU A 494 -12.06 7.65 37.49
CA GLU A 494 -11.02 7.66 38.51
C GLU A 494 -10.62 6.24 38.94
N LYS A 495 -11.59 5.31 39.08
CA LYS A 495 -11.31 3.90 39.40
C LYS A 495 -10.57 3.16 38.29
N GLN A 496 -10.77 3.53 37.02
CA GLN A 496 -9.99 2.96 35.92
C GLN A 496 -8.52 3.37 35.98
N GLY A 497 -8.21 4.58 36.47
CA GLY A 497 -6.84 5.06 36.67
C GLY A 497 -6.03 5.31 35.40
N ILE A 498 -6.70 5.42 34.24
CA ILE A 498 -6.08 5.55 32.91
C ILE A 498 -6.19 6.97 32.35
N PHE A 499 -7.20 7.71 32.76
CA PHE A 499 -7.43 9.08 32.32
C PHE A 499 -6.86 10.05 33.37
N ASP A 500 -6.23 11.14 32.90
CA ASP A 500 -5.51 12.06 33.78
C ASP A 500 -6.48 12.87 34.64
N ARG A 501 -7.56 13.38 34.01
CA ARG A 501 -8.54 14.24 34.69
C ARG A 501 -9.89 14.21 34.00
N SER A 502 -10.96 14.34 34.77
CA SER A 502 -12.32 14.60 34.29
C SER A 502 -12.89 15.81 35.00
N ILE A 503 -13.53 16.71 34.25
CA ILE A 503 -14.16 17.92 34.79
C ILE A 503 -15.58 18.04 34.27
N SER A 504 -16.52 18.32 35.16
CA SER A 504 -17.93 18.52 34.82
C SER A 504 -18.56 19.65 35.64
N LEU A 505 -19.81 19.97 35.32
CA LEU A 505 -20.63 20.86 36.12
C LEU A 505 -20.69 20.46 37.61
N ALA A 506 -20.57 19.17 37.93
CA ALA A 506 -20.60 18.67 39.30
C ALA A 506 -19.39 19.18 40.11
N ASP A 507 -18.21 19.30 39.50
CA ASP A 507 -17.00 19.79 40.18
C ASP A 507 -17.11 21.27 40.50
N HIS A 508 -17.62 22.06 39.54
CA HIS A 508 -17.90 23.49 39.74
C HIS A 508 -18.87 23.69 40.92
N LEU A 509 -19.99 22.96 40.94
CA LEU A 509 -20.97 23.08 42.03
C LEU A 509 -20.44 22.56 43.37
N SER A 510 -19.63 21.50 43.36
CA SER A 510 -19.02 20.94 44.57
C SER A 510 -17.98 21.88 45.18
N LEU A 511 -17.23 22.61 44.34
CA LEU A 511 -16.30 23.66 44.78
C LEU A 511 -17.06 24.78 45.51
N ILE A 512 -18.14 25.30 44.91
CA ILE A 512 -18.98 26.32 45.57
C ILE A 512 -19.50 25.79 46.91
N ASN A 513 -20.02 24.56 46.93
CA ASN A 513 -20.55 23.95 48.15
C ASN A 513 -19.48 23.87 49.25
N GLN A 514 -18.26 23.45 48.91
CA GLN A 514 -17.15 23.40 49.85
C GLN A 514 -16.81 24.77 50.44
N GLU A 515 -16.80 25.81 49.61
CA GLU A 515 -16.50 27.18 50.06
C GLU A 515 -17.59 27.75 50.96
N PHE A 516 -18.87 27.44 50.70
CA PHE A 516 -19.96 27.76 51.63
C PHE A 516 -19.83 27.07 52.99
N HIS A 517 -19.11 25.95 53.06
CA HIS A 517 -18.82 25.22 54.30
C HIS A 517 -17.41 25.55 54.83
N SER A 518 -16.95 26.79 54.64
CA SER A 518 -15.66 27.30 55.13
C SER A 518 -14.46 26.46 54.66
N GLY A 519 -14.51 25.97 53.42
CA GLY A 519 -13.43 25.20 52.81
C GLY A 519 -13.30 23.75 53.32
N ASN A 520 -14.34 23.23 54.00
CA ASN A 520 -14.34 21.87 54.53
C ASN A 520 -14.29 20.83 53.40
N ARG A 521 -13.20 20.06 53.31
CA ARG A 521 -13.02 19.02 52.28
C ARG A 521 -14.12 17.96 52.28
N ASN A 522 -14.76 17.68 53.43
CA ASN A 522 -15.87 16.73 53.51
C ASN A 522 -17.16 17.24 52.84
N ALA A 523 -17.21 18.54 52.51
CA ALA A 523 -18.30 19.20 51.79
C ALA A 523 -18.07 19.28 50.27
N TRP A 524 -17.02 18.64 49.72
CA TRP A 524 -16.88 18.40 48.28
C TRP A 524 -17.95 17.39 47.82
N LYS A 525 -19.17 17.87 47.70
CA LYS A 525 -20.37 17.12 47.35
C LYS A 525 -21.29 18.02 46.55
N VAL A 526 -22.06 17.42 45.66
CA VAL A 526 -23.10 18.10 44.90
C VAL A 526 -24.18 18.64 45.87
N PRO A 527 -24.75 19.83 45.62
CA PRO A 527 -25.82 20.39 46.43
C PRO A 527 -27.04 19.47 46.50
N ARG A 528 -27.80 19.50 47.60
CA ARG A 528 -28.88 18.52 47.86
C ARG A 528 -30.23 18.90 47.27
N SER A 529 -30.45 20.17 46.95
CA SER A 529 -31.71 20.66 46.41
C SER A 529 -31.51 21.44 45.11
N ARG A 530 -32.57 21.49 44.28
CA ARG A 530 -32.57 22.23 43.02
C ARG A 530 -32.34 23.72 43.23
N GLU A 531 -32.91 24.27 44.31
CA GLU A 531 -32.79 25.68 44.66
C GLU A 531 -31.34 26.04 45.00
N GLN A 532 -30.63 25.16 45.73
CA GLN A 532 -29.20 25.35 46.01
C GLN A 532 -28.36 25.30 44.73
N VAL A 533 -28.64 24.35 43.84
CA VAL A 533 -27.97 24.28 42.54
C VAL A 533 -28.19 25.58 41.76
N ALA A 534 -29.44 26.05 41.66
CA ALA A 534 -29.77 27.30 40.97
C ALA A 534 -29.06 28.51 41.59
N GLN A 535 -28.95 28.58 42.92
CA GLN A 535 -28.21 29.64 43.61
C GLN A 535 -26.72 29.56 43.34
N PHE A 536 -26.12 28.37 43.33
CA PHE A 536 -24.68 28.21 43.08
C PHE A 536 -24.32 28.55 41.64
N LEU A 537 -25.21 28.28 40.68
CA LEU A 537 -25.04 28.69 39.29
C LEU A 537 -24.91 30.21 39.11
N LEU A 538 -25.42 31.03 40.03
CA LEU A 538 -25.30 32.50 39.98
C LEU A 538 -23.87 33.01 40.25
N PHE A 539 -23.01 32.18 40.84
CA PHE A 539 -21.60 32.54 41.08
C PHE A 539 -20.73 32.43 39.82
N PHE A 540 -21.24 31.76 38.80
CA PHE A 540 -20.55 31.54 37.54
C PHE A 540 -21.09 32.45 36.45
N HIS A 541 -20.18 32.93 35.61
CA HIS A 541 -20.56 33.58 34.37
C HIS A 541 -20.88 32.51 33.33
N ARG A 542 -21.66 32.85 32.30
CA ARG A 542 -22.03 31.90 31.25
C ARG A 542 -20.81 31.21 30.65
N HIS A 543 -19.74 31.98 30.50
CA HIS A 543 -18.49 31.55 29.93
C HIS A 543 -17.73 30.51 30.78
N ASP A 544 -17.85 30.58 32.10
CA ASP A 544 -17.19 29.64 33.02
C ASP A 544 -17.77 28.21 32.89
N LEU A 545 -19.03 28.11 32.43
CA LEU A 545 -19.78 26.86 32.35
C LEU A 545 -20.06 26.40 30.91
N GLU A 546 -19.71 27.19 29.90
CA GLU A 546 -20.11 26.91 28.51
C GLU A 546 -19.57 25.57 27.99
N SER A 547 -18.40 25.12 28.46
CA SER A 547 -17.85 23.80 28.10
C SER A 547 -18.45 22.62 28.84
N TYR A 548 -19.31 22.87 29.83
CA TYR A 548 -19.86 21.85 30.71
C TYR A 548 -21.38 21.79 30.70
N VAL A 549 -22.11 22.86 30.37
CA VAL A 549 -23.58 22.86 30.37
C VAL A 549 -24.18 23.72 29.26
N SER A 550 -25.21 23.21 28.61
CA SER A 550 -25.95 23.92 27.56
C SER A 550 -26.66 25.16 28.09
N HIS A 551 -27.13 26.02 27.18
CA HIS A 551 -27.81 27.27 27.56
C HIS A 551 -29.15 27.01 28.26
N ASP A 552 -29.84 25.95 27.86
CA ASP A 552 -31.12 25.49 28.40
C ASP A 552 -30.99 24.56 29.62
N TYR A 553 -29.77 24.20 30.04
CA TYR A 553 -29.50 23.21 31.09
C TYR A 553 -30.12 21.82 30.83
N GLN A 554 -30.45 21.49 29.58
CA GLN A 554 -30.96 20.18 29.17
C GLN A 554 -29.85 19.21 28.78
N ARG A 555 -28.65 19.72 28.53
CA ARG A 555 -27.46 18.96 28.16
C ARG A 555 -26.27 19.34 29.03
N VAL A 556 -25.48 18.36 29.39
CA VAL A 556 -24.25 18.55 30.18
C VAL A 556 -23.12 17.74 29.58
N ASN A 557 -21.91 18.22 29.78
CA ASN A 557 -20.71 17.66 29.22
C ASN A 557 -19.66 17.45 30.30
N ILE A 558 -19.01 16.29 30.27
CA ILE A 558 -17.81 15.99 31.04
C ILE A 558 -16.63 16.05 30.08
N VAL A 559 -15.66 16.93 30.37
CA VAL A 559 -14.42 17.03 29.61
C VAL A 559 -13.39 16.12 30.26
N VAL A 560 -12.90 15.13 29.52
CA VAL A 560 -11.90 14.16 29.99
C VAL A 560 -10.59 14.40 29.25
N ARG A 561 -9.49 14.56 30.00
CA ARG A 561 -8.12 14.71 29.50
C ARG A 561 -7.32 13.44 29.71
N HIS A 562 -6.49 13.09 28.74
CA HIS A 562 -5.60 11.92 28.83
C HIS A 562 -4.41 12.02 27.88
N ASN A 563 -3.44 11.10 28.05
CA ASN A 563 -2.33 10.90 27.13
C ASN A 563 -2.21 9.48 26.58
N VAL A 564 -3.26 8.66 26.73
CA VAL A 564 -3.29 7.30 26.16
C VAL A 564 -3.02 7.35 24.64
N THR A 565 -1.92 6.72 24.22
CA THR A 565 -1.48 6.62 22.82
C THR A 565 -1.83 5.28 22.18
N ASP A 566 -1.95 4.22 22.98
CA ASP A 566 -2.29 2.88 22.48
C ASP A 566 -3.80 2.75 22.18
N SER A 567 -4.15 2.63 20.90
CA SER A 567 -5.55 2.48 20.44
C SER A 567 -6.23 1.24 21.04
N ARG A 568 -5.50 0.14 21.26
CA ARG A 568 -6.07 -1.10 21.82
C ARG A 568 -6.53 -0.90 23.26
N THR A 569 -5.67 -0.29 24.08
CA THR A 569 -5.98 0.02 25.48
C THR A 569 -7.08 1.06 25.57
N LEU A 570 -7.02 2.14 24.77
CA LEU A 570 -8.04 3.18 24.79
C LEU A 570 -9.42 2.64 24.40
N ASN A 571 -9.52 1.93 23.27
CA ASN A 571 -10.80 1.43 22.76
C ASN A 571 -11.48 0.47 23.76
N LYS A 572 -10.70 -0.37 24.46
CA LYS A 572 -11.24 -1.26 25.50
C LYS A 572 -11.91 -0.45 26.63
N HIS A 573 -11.23 0.55 27.16
CA HIS A 573 -11.74 1.34 28.29
C HIS A 573 -12.88 2.27 27.88
N ILE A 574 -12.87 2.77 26.65
CA ILE A 574 -13.99 3.54 26.08
C ILE A 574 -15.22 2.67 25.89
N ALA A 575 -15.09 1.42 25.42
CA ALA A 575 -16.22 0.51 25.29
C ALA A 575 -16.86 0.19 26.66
N GLU A 576 -16.05 -0.04 27.69
CA GLU A 576 -16.52 -0.20 29.07
C GLU A 576 -17.22 1.08 29.57
N LEU A 577 -16.63 2.26 29.27
CA LEU A 577 -17.19 3.56 29.63
C LEU A 577 -18.55 3.80 28.97
N GLU A 578 -18.72 3.51 27.69
CA GLU A 578 -20.00 3.67 26.98
C GLU A 578 -21.12 2.82 27.59
N GLN A 579 -20.80 1.60 28.04
CA GLN A 579 -21.75 0.74 28.75
C GLN A 579 -22.15 1.32 30.12
N VAL A 580 -21.20 1.92 30.84
CA VAL A 580 -21.46 2.55 32.14
C VAL A 580 -22.26 3.84 31.97
N VAL A 581 -21.89 4.68 31.00
CA VAL A 581 -22.59 5.93 30.67
C VAL A 581 -24.04 5.64 30.28
N SER A 582 -24.30 4.67 29.40
CA SER A 582 -25.66 4.28 29.02
C SER A 582 -26.47 3.73 30.20
N ARG A 583 -25.85 2.91 31.07
CA ARG A 583 -26.51 2.42 32.28
C ARG A 583 -26.86 3.53 33.28
N ILE A 584 -25.96 4.50 33.46
CA ILE A 584 -26.15 5.62 34.39
C ILE A 584 -27.16 6.64 33.83
N ALA A 585 -27.15 6.87 32.51
CA ALA A 585 -28.13 7.72 31.82
C ALA A 585 -29.56 7.19 32.00
N GLY A 586 -29.74 5.86 32.01
CA GLY A 586 -31.06 5.24 32.17
C GLY A 586 -31.94 5.44 30.93
N VAL A 587 -33.26 5.32 31.11
CA VAL A 587 -34.24 5.44 29.99
C VAL A 587 -34.60 6.90 29.70
N ASP A 588 -34.43 7.78 30.69
CA ASP A 588 -34.89 9.18 30.64
C ASP A 588 -33.87 10.14 30.00
N MET A 589 -32.68 9.66 29.65
CA MET A 589 -31.60 10.45 29.07
C MET A 589 -30.84 9.68 27.99
N ARG A 590 -30.23 10.43 27.08
CA ARG A 590 -29.31 9.93 26.07
C ARG A 590 -27.88 10.26 26.49
N GLY A 591 -27.00 9.27 26.46
CA GLY A 591 -25.59 9.42 26.83
C GLY A 591 -24.67 9.05 25.67
N PHE A 592 -23.68 9.91 25.39
CA PHE A 592 -22.74 9.74 24.30
C PHE A 592 -21.30 9.97 24.76
N VAL A 593 -20.37 9.17 24.25
CA VAL A 593 -18.92 9.40 24.41
C VAL A 593 -18.36 9.74 23.04
N THR A 594 -17.73 10.91 22.90
CA THR A 594 -17.29 11.43 21.61
C THR A 594 -16.02 12.27 21.74
N GLY A 595 -15.21 12.30 20.69
CA GLY A 595 -13.98 13.10 20.65
C GLY A 595 -13.24 12.81 19.36
N GLU A 596 -12.55 13.80 18.79
CA GLU A 596 -11.84 13.63 17.53
C GLU A 596 -10.83 12.48 17.63
N ASN A 597 -10.07 12.44 18.73
CA ASN A 597 -9.10 11.39 19.00
C ASN A 597 -9.71 9.99 19.13
N LEU A 598 -10.93 9.85 19.66
CA LEU A 598 -11.62 8.56 19.79
C LEU A 598 -12.06 8.05 18.41
N MET A 599 -12.52 8.96 17.55
CA MET A 599 -12.92 8.63 16.19
C MET A 599 -11.72 8.20 15.34
N ILE A 600 -10.60 8.91 15.44
CA ILE A 600 -9.34 8.52 14.80
C ILE A 600 -8.89 7.12 15.28
N ASN A 601 -9.02 6.82 16.58
CA ASN A 601 -8.68 5.51 17.11
C ASN A 601 -9.65 4.39 16.67
N ARG A 602 -10.95 4.68 16.52
CA ARG A 602 -11.92 3.72 15.96
C ARG A 602 -11.63 3.42 14.49
N ALA A 603 -11.20 4.42 13.73
CA ALA A 603 -10.77 4.25 12.34
C ALA A 603 -9.58 3.28 12.20
N ALA A 604 -8.76 3.11 13.25
CA ALA A 604 -7.67 2.14 13.27
C ALA A 604 -8.18 0.68 13.16
N GLU A 605 -9.26 0.34 13.86
CA GLU A 605 -9.82 -1.01 13.83
C GLU A 605 -10.51 -1.31 12.49
N SER A 606 -11.22 -0.31 11.94
CA SER A 606 -11.78 -0.43 10.59
C SER A 606 -10.70 -0.56 9.52
N LEU A 607 -9.55 0.11 9.69
CA LEU A 607 -8.38 -0.05 8.81
C LEU A 607 -7.88 -1.49 8.81
N MET A 608 -7.70 -2.13 9.98
CA MET A 608 -7.19 -3.51 10.02
C MET A 608 -8.11 -4.47 9.27
N THR A 609 -9.42 -4.39 9.54
CA THR A 609 -10.40 -5.27 8.91
C THR A 609 -10.52 -5.00 7.40
N ALA A 610 -10.45 -3.73 6.98
CA ALA A 610 -10.42 -3.36 5.57
C ALA A 610 -9.18 -3.92 4.87
N GLN A 611 -8.01 -3.84 5.50
CA GLN A 611 -6.74 -4.27 4.90
C GLN A 611 -6.65 -5.80 4.74
N VAL A 612 -7.14 -6.57 5.71
CA VAL A 612 -7.26 -8.03 5.56
C VAL A 612 -8.20 -8.40 4.41
N LYS A 613 -9.33 -7.69 4.28
CA LYS A 613 -10.27 -7.89 3.16
C LYS A 613 -9.64 -7.51 1.81
N SER A 614 -8.98 -6.36 1.71
CA SER A 614 -8.30 -5.91 0.49
C SER A 614 -7.21 -6.87 0.06
N LEU A 615 -6.39 -7.36 1.00
CA LEU A 615 -5.40 -8.40 0.72
C LEU A 615 -6.07 -9.67 0.20
N GLY A 616 -7.12 -10.17 0.88
CA GLY A 616 -7.85 -11.36 0.45
C GLY A 616 -8.47 -11.25 -0.95
N VAL A 617 -9.06 -10.10 -1.27
CA VAL A 617 -9.61 -9.81 -2.61
C VAL A 617 -8.50 -9.77 -3.66
N LEU A 618 -7.39 -9.09 -3.38
CA LEU A 618 -6.26 -9.01 -4.30
C LEU A 618 -5.64 -10.39 -4.55
N LEU A 619 -5.48 -11.22 -3.51
CA LEU A 619 -5.05 -12.61 -3.63
C LEU A 619 -5.97 -13.43 -4.52
N LEU A 620 -7.27 -13.28 -4.34
CA LEU A 620 -8.26 -13.94 -5.18
C LEU A 620 -8.13 -13.49 -6.63
N VAL A 621 -7.95 -12.20 -6.89
CA VAL A 621 -7.79 -11.68 -8.26
C VAL A 621 -6.50 -12.19 -8.89
N ILE A 622 -5.36 -12.15 -8.18
CA ILE A 622 -4.08 -12.68 -8.67
C ILE A 622 -4.21 -14.19 -8.92
N PHE A 623 -4.85 -14.93 -8.01
CA PHE A 623 -5.16 -16.34 -8.19
C PHE A 623 -5.99 -16.60 -9.46
N LEU A 624 -7.02 -15.79 -9.71
CA LEU A 624 -7.86 -15.91 -10.91
C LEU A 624 -7.09 -15.56 -12.18
N LEU A 625 -6.25 -14.52 -12.15
CA LEU A 625 -5.40 -14.12 -13.27
C LEU A 625 -4.37 -15.21 -13.60
N MET A 626 -3.67 -15.75 -12.61
CA MET A 626 -2.72 -16.86 -12.80
C MET A 626 -3.45 -18.15 -13.22
N SER A 627 -4.61 -18.44 -12.62
CA SER A 627 -5.45 -19.58 -13.03
C SER A 627 -5.91 -19.46 -14.47
N ALA A 628 -6.24 -18.25 -14.92
CA ALA A 628 -6.55 -17.96 -16.32
C ALA A 628 -5.30 -18.16 -17.18
N MET A 629 -4.16 -17.54 -16.85
CA MET A 629 -2.91 -17.66 -17.60
C MET A 629 -2.50 -19.13 -17.86
N PHE A 630 -2.66 -19.98 -16.85
CA PHE A 630 -2.36 -21.42 -16.93
C PHE A 630 -3.58 -22.33 -17.12
N THR A 631 -4.77 -21.79 -17.40
CA THR A 631 -6.02 -22.58 -17.51
C THR A 631 -6.20 -23.68 -16.46
N SER A 632 -5.74 -23.41 -15.24
CA SER A 632 -5.60 -24.42 -14.21
C SER A 632 -5.66 -23.77 -12.85
N PHE A 633 -6.71 -24.07 -12.10
CA PHE A 633 -6.84 -23.64 -10.70
C PHE A 633 -5.69 -24.16 -9.84
N LYS A 634 -5.22 -25.39 -10.09
CA LYS A 634 -4.05 -25.94 -9.41
C LYS A 634 -2.79 -25.12 -9.75
N GLY A 635 -2.64 -24.75 -11.02
CA GLY A 635 -1.54 -23.92 -11.48
C GLY A 635 -1.54 -22.52 -10.88
N GLY A 636 -2.70 -21.88 -10.85
CA GLY A 636 -2.87 -20.57 -10.21
C GLY A 636 -2.55 -20.59 -8.72
N PHE A 637 -2.98 -21.63 -7.98
CA PHE A 637 -2.65 -21.76 -6.56
C PHE A 637 -1.14 -21.92 -6.33
N ILE A 638 -0.50 -22.78 -7.13
CA ILE A 638 0.94 -23.04 -7.05
C ILE A 638 1.74 -21.76 -7.37
N ALA A 639 1.31 -20.97 -8.34
CA ALA A 639 1.95 -19.72 -8.71
C ALA A 639 1.76 -18.59 -7.68
N LEU A 640 0.76 -18.69 -6.81
CA LEU A 640 0.55 -17.72 -5.72
C LEU A 640 1.57 -17.90 -4.58
N ILE A 641 2.09 -19.12 -4.37
CA ILE A 641 2.94 -19.47 -3.22
C ILE A 641 4.19 -18.58 -3.13
N PRO A 642 5.02 -18.41 -4.19
CA PRO A 642 6.21 -17.56 -4.11
C PRO A 642 5.88 -16.13 -3.73
N SER A 643 4.77 -15.60 -4.23
CA SER A 643 4.34 -14.24 -3.98
C SER A 643 3.83 -14.01 -2.55
N MET A 644 3.48 -15.07 -1.82
CA MET A 644 3.03 -14.98 -0.42
C MET A 644 4.18 -14.87 0.56
N ILE A 645 5.33 -15.47 0.20
CA ILE A 645 6.50 -15.55 1.08
C ILE A 645 6.95 -14.15 1.51
N PRO A 646 7.16 -13.16 0.61
CA PRO A 646 7.58 -11.82 1.01
C PRO A 646 6.63 -11.16 2.02
N ILE A 647 5.32 -11.38 1.88
CA ILE A 647 4.30 -10.79 2.76
C ILE A 647 4.32 -11.41 4.15
N ILE A 648 4.41 -12.75 4.23
CA ILE A 648 4.50 -13.47 5.50
C ILE A 648 5.76 -13.03 6.27
N LEU A 649 6.89 -12.93 5.57
CA LEU A 649 8.14 -12.48 6.16
C LEU A 649 8.07 -11.02 6.60
N MET A 650 7.45 -10.15 5.79
CA MET A 650 7.23 -8.74 6.11
C MET A 650 6.42 -8.58 7.41
N PHE A 651 5.24 -9.21 7.52
CA PHE A 651 4.42 -9.14 8.73
C PHE A 651 5.10 -9.79 9.95
N GLY A 652 5.84 -10.88 9.74
CA GLY A 652 6.58 -11.51 10.83
C GLY A 652 7.73 -10.65 11.36
N VAL A 653 8.44 -9.95 10.49
CA VAL A 653 9.48 -8.98 10.91
C VAL A 653 8.84 -7.82 11.65
N MET A 654 7.69 -7.30 11.20
CA MET A 654 6.94 -6.29 11.97
C MET A 654 6.59 -6.79 13.37
N GLY A 655 6.07 -8.01 13.48
CA GLY A 655 5.72 -8.62 14.77
C GLY A 655 6.94 -8.87 15.67
N LEU A 656 8.10 -9.19 15.09
CA LEU A 656 9.36 -9.39 15.80
C LEU A 656 9.97 -8.07 16.30
N LEU A 657 9.93 -7.01 15.49
CA LEU A 657 10.46 -5.70 15.85
C LEU A 657 9.46 -4.82 16.63
N GLY A 658 8.23 -5.29 16.84
CA GLY A 658 7.18 -4.53 17.50
C GLY A 658 6.69 -3.32 16.68
N ILE A 659 6.85 -3.35 15.35
CA ILE A 659 6.38 -2.29 14.46
C ILE A 659 4.86 -2.43 14.32
N SER A 660 4.15 -1.35 14.65
CA SER A 660 2.70 -1.31 14.61
C SER A 660 2.13 -1.23 13.20
N LEU A 661 0.90 -1.73 13.05
CA LEU A 661 0.10 -1.55 11.85
C LEU A 661 -0.54 -0.16 11.89
N ASN A 662 -0.16 0.72 10.98
CA ASN A 662 -0.67 2.09 10.83
C ASN A 662 -1.12 2.32 9.37
N PRO A 663 -1.72 3.46 9.00
CA PRO A 663 -2.18 3.71 7.63
C PRO A 663 -1.12 3.47 6.56
N GLY A 664 0.16 3.80 6.81
CA GLY A 664 1.26 3.54 5.87
C GLY A 664 1.62 2.06 5.81
N THR A 665 2.01 1.45 6.94
CA THR A 665 2.51 0.07 6.98
C THR A 665 1.45 -0.96 6.56
N ALA A 666 0.17 -0.68 6.81
CA ALA A 666 -0.91 -1.58 6.43
C ALA A 666 -1.10 -1.72 4.92
N MET A 667 -0.88 -0.64 4.16
CA MET A 667 -0.98 -0.67 2.70
C MET A 667 0.17 -1.44 2.04
N VAL A 668 1.33 -1.55 2.71
CA VAL A 668 2.53 -2.18 2.14
C VAL A 668 2.25 -3.61 1.71
N ALA A 669 1.53 -4.41 2.49
CA ALA A 669 1.24 -5.81 2.15
C ALA A 669 0.52 -5.95 0.81
N VAL A 670 -0.46 -5.09 0.57
CA VAL A 670 -1.37 -5.11 -0.57
C VAL A 670 -0.71 -4.49 -1.82
N ILE A 671 0.14 -3.49 -1.64
CA ILE A 671 0.90 -2.88 -2.74
C ILE A 671 2.09 -3.77 -3.12
N ALA A 672 2.85 -4.22 -2.13
CA ALA A 672 4.05 -5.00 -2.35
C ALA A 672 3.77 -6.36 -2.98
N ILE A 673 2.61 -6.98 -2.75
CA ILE A 673 2.21 -8.18 -3.49
C ILE A 673 1.97 -7.88 -4.97
N GLY A 674 1.29 -6.77 -5.30
CA GLY A 674 1.05 -6.38 -6.69
C GLY A 674 2.36 -6.21 -7.46
N ILE A 675 3.38 -5.68 -6.80
CA ILE A 675 4.73 -5.50 -7.33
C ILE A 675 5.54 -6.82 -7.31
N ALA A 676 5.48 -7.62 -6.24
CA ALA A 676 6.29 -8.83 -6.10
C ALA A 676 5.87 -9.96 -7.05
N VAL A 677 4.58 -10.00 -7.40
CA VAL A 677 4.01 -10.96 -8.36
C VAL A 677 4.55 -10.74 -9.77
N ASP A 678 5.05 -9.54 -10.09
CA ASP A 678 5.65 -9.19 -11.39
C ASP A 678 6.71 -10.21 -11.85
N GLY A 679 7.77 -10.38 -11.04
CA GLY A 679 8.83 -11.34 -11.35
C GLY A 679 8.34 -12.78 -11.45
N THR A 680 7.30 -13.14 -10.69
CA THR A 680 6.64 -14.45 -10.79
C THR A 680 5.93 -14.59 -12.14
N ILE A 681 5.17 -13.59 -12.60
CA ILE A 681 4.48 -13.57 -13.91
C ILE A 681 5.48 -13.71 -15.05
N HIS A 682 6.58 -12.93 -15.05
CA HIS A 682 7.61 -13.00 -16.09
C HIS A 682 8.27 -14.37 -16.18
N LEU A 683 8.72 -14.92 -15.04
CA LEU A 683 9.31 -16.26 -14.98
C LEU A 683 8.36 -17.32 -15.53
N PHE A 684 7.12 -17.33 -15.04
CA PHE A 684 6.17 -18.35 -15.43
C PHE A 684 5.68 -18.20 -16.87
N SER A 685 5.51 -16.98 -17.37
CA SER A 685 5.11 -16.76 -18.75
C SER A 685 6.20 -17.22 -19.72
N HIS A 686 7.46 -16.88 -19.46
CA HIS A 686 8.56 -17.30 -20.30
C HIS A 686 8.84 -18.81 -20.20
N TYR A 687 8.71 -19.39 -19.00
CA TYR A 687 8.73 -20.85 -18.81
C TYR A 687 7.65 -21.55 -19.63
N ASN A 688 6.42 -21.03 -19.61
CA ASN A 688 5.31 -21.56 -20.40
C ASN A 688 5.59 -21.47 -21.91
N ASP A 689 6.21 -20.39 -22.39
CA ASP A 689 6.59 -20.25 -23.79
C ASP A 689 7.73 -21.20 -24.20
N LEU A 690 8.69 -21.45 -23.31
CA LEU A 690 9.79 -22.41 -23.55
C LEU A 690 9.32 -23.86 -23.49
N CYS A 691 8.43 -24.21 -22.56
CA CYS A 691 7.80 -25.54 -22.51
C CYS A 691 7.03 -25.90 -23.79
N ARG A 692 6.65 -24.92 -24.63
CA ARG A 692 6.07 -25.16 -25.96
C ARG A 692 7.11 -25.59 -26.99
N LYS A 693 8.35 -25.13 -26.84
CA LYS A 693 9.44 -25.29 -27.83
C LYS A 693 10.43 -26.39 -27.45
N THR A 694 10.62 -26.64 -26.16
CA THR A 694 11.55 -27.65 -25.66
C THR A 694 10.85 -28.66 -24.77
N SER A 695 11.29 -29.92 -24.90
CA SER A 695 10.78 -31.04 -24.12
C SER A 695 11.36 -31.15 -22.71
N ASP A 696 12.53 -30.58 -22.47
CA ASP A 696 13.26 -30.72 -21.22
C ASP A 696 12.85 -29.61 -20.25
N ASN A 697 12.14 -29.99 -19.19
CA ASN A 697 11.68 -29.06 -18.16
C ASN A 697 12.84 -28.41 -17.40
N GLU A 698 13.92 -29.13 -17.14
CA GLU A 698 15.08 -28.56 -16.44
C GLU A 698 15.83 -27.58 -17.33
N GLN A 699 15.92 -27.89 -18.62
CA GLN A 699 16.45 -26.97 -19.62
C GLN A 699 15.55 -25.74 -19.78
N ALA A 700 14.23 -25.91 -19.89
CA ALA A 700 13.27 -24.81 -19.99
C ALA A 700 13.36 -23.88 -18.77
N VAL A 701 13.42 -24.44 -17.55
CA VAL A 701 13.63 -23.65 -16.32
C VAL A 701 14.98 -22.93 -16.37
N ARG A 702 16.05 -23.61 -16.78
CA ARG A 702 17.40 -23.02 -16.86
C ARG A 702 17.44 -21.84 -17.85
N GLU A 703 16.89 -22.01 -19.06
CA GLU A 703 16.80 -20.97 -20.08
C GLU A 703 15.91 -19.81 -19.63
N THR A 704 14.78 -20.11 -18.99
CA THR A 704 13.89 -19.10 -18.39
C THR A 704 14.66 -18.22 -17.40
N VAL A 705 15.36 -18.85 -16.46
CA VAL A 705 16.11 -18.15 -15.41
C VAL A 705 17.27 -17.36 -16.02
N GLN A 706 17.96 -17.89 -17.04
CA GLN A 706 19.04 -17.15 -17.72
C GLN A 706 18.54 -15.85 -18.36
N HIS A 707 17.34 -15.85 -18.92
CA HIS A 707 16.75 -14.66 -19.56
C HIS A 707 16.09 -13.70 -18.56
N GLU A 708 15.40 -14.21 -17.54
CA GLU A 708 14.55 -13.39 -16.65
C GLU A 708 15.22 -13.03 -15.30
N ALA A 709 16.23 -13.77 -14.83
CA ALA A 709 16.83 -13.51 -13.52
C ALA A 709 17.49 -12.13 -13.43
N MET A 710 18.15 -11.68 -14.50
CA MET A 710 18.80 -10.37 -14.47
C MET A 710 17.78 -9.23 -14.43
N PRO A 711 16.79 -9.14 -15.34
CA PRO A 711 15.70 -8.16 -15.21
C PRO A 711 15.11 -8.09 -13.80
N ILE A 712 14.74 -9.24 -13.23
CA ILE A 712 14.09 -9.33 -11.91
C ILE A 712 15.00 -8.82 -10.78
N VAL A 713 16.29 -9.15 -10.80
CA VAL A 713 17.25 -8.64 -9.81
C VAL A 713 17.43 -7.14 -9.94
N VAL A 714 17.58 -6.63 -11.18
CA VAL A 714 17.76 -5.18 -11.42
C VAL A 714 16.53 -4.42 -10.95
N THR A 715 15.33 -4.82 -11.37
CA THR A 715 14.09 -4.13 -11.01
C THR A 715 13.85 -4.19 -9.51
N SER A 716 13.93 -5.37 -8.90
CA SER A 716 13.65 -5.52 -7.47
C SER A 716 14.69 -4.84 -6.57
N LEU A 717 15.98 -4.83 -6.94
CA LEU A 717 16.98 -4.08 -6.18
C LEU A 717 16.82 -2.57 -6.40
N SER A 718 16.48 -2.13 -7.61
CA SER A 718 16.16 -0.72 -7.87
C SER A 718 14.95 -0.26 -7.07
N LEU A 719 13.91 -1.08 -6.99
CA LEU A 719 12.75 -0.84 -6.14
C LEU A 719 13.14 -0.82 -4.67
N ALA A 720 13.98 -1.76 -4.20
CA ALA A 720 14.41 -1.80 -2.81
C ALA A 720 15.19 -0.54 -2.41
N VAL A 721 16.16 -0.12 -3.22
CA VAL A 721 16.93 1.12 -2.98
C VAL A 721 16.04 2.36 -3.14
N GLY A 722 15.14 2.36 -4.12
CA GLY A 722 14.22 3.45 -4.39
C GLY A 722 13.18 3.67 -3.28
N PHE A 723 12.59 2.60 -2.74
CA PHE A 723 11.77 2.68 -1.52
C PHE A 723 12.61 3.02 -0.28
N GLY A 724 13.88 2.59 -0.25
CA GLY A 724 14.83 2.96 0.79
C GLY A 724 15.05 4.47 0.91
N VAL A 725 14.81 5.26 -0.15
CA VAL A 725 14.86 6.72 -0.09
C VAL A 725 13.87 7.29 0.92
N LEU A 726 12.70 6.67 1.04
CA LEU A 726 11.66 7.12 1.96
C LEU A 726 12.08 7.01 3.43
N LEU A 727 13.11 6.21 3.77
CA LEU A 727 13.67 6.13 5.14
C LEU A 727 14.17 7.48 5.65
N PHE A 728 14.52 8.40 4.75
CA PHE A 728 15.00 9.74 5.10
C PHE A 728 13.87 10.74 5.38
N SER A 729 12.61 10.33 5.23
CA SER A 729 11.45 11.18 5.52
C SER A 729 11.42 11.64 6.98
N ASN A 730 10.90 12.85 7.18
CA ASN A 730 10.61 13.39 8.50
C ASN A 730 9.42 12.71 9.18
N PHE A 731 8.61 11.98 8.42
CA PHE A 731 7.47 11.22 8.90
C PHE A 731 7.80 9.75 9.09
N THR A 732 7.63 9.27 10.32
CA THR A 732 7.80 7.87 10.70
C THR A 732 6.93 6.94 9.84
N VAL A 733 5.71 7.36 9.48
CA VAL A 733 4.81 6.55 8.63
C VAL A 733 5.37 6.35 7.21
N VAL A 734 5.94 7.39 6.60
CA VAL A 734 6.60 7.35 5.28
C VAL A 734 7.88 6.53 5.35
N ALA A 735 8.69 6.76 6.38
CA ALA A 735 9.92 6.01 6.59
C ALA A 735 9.66 4.52 6.80
N GLN A 736 8.66 4.15 7.62
CA GLN A 736 8.25 2.76 7.81
C GLN A 736 7.68 2.17 6.52
N PHE A 737 6.85 2.89 5.77
CA PHE A 737 6.37 2.43 4.46
C PHE A 737 7.55 2.10 3.53
N GLY A 738 8.55 2.98 3.45
CA GLY A 738 9.79 2.78 2.70
C GLY A 738 10.59 1.56 3.15
N ALA A 739 10.83 1.45 4.46
CA ALA A 739 11.56 0.34 5.06
C ALA A 739 10.91 -1.01 4.75
N MET A 740 9.60 -1.11 5.00
CA MET A 740 8.83 -2.33 4.83
C MET A 740 8.71 -2.70 3.35
N SER A 741 8.49 -1.71 2.47
CA SER A 741 8.45 -1.93 1.02
C SER A 741 9.80 -2.40 0.49
N ALA A 742 10.90 -1.74 0.87
CA ALA A 742 12.25 -2.11 0.47
C ALA A 742 12.62 -3.52 0.91
N MET A 743 12.35 -3.86 2.17
CA MET A 743 12.57 -5.21 2.70
C MET A 743 11.72 -6.25 1.97
N THR A 744 10.46 -5.95 1.67
CA THR A 744 9.57 -6.86 0.94
C THR A 744 10.09 -7.11 -0.48
N MET A 745 10.66 -6.10 -1.15
CA MET A 745 11.29 -6.29 -2.46
C MET A 745 12.52 -7.21 -2.39
N LEU A 746 13.33 -7.11 -1.32
CA LEU A 746 14.45 -8.03 -1.12
C LEU A 746 13.96 -9.47 -0.88
N PHE A 747 12.89 -9.67 -0.10
CA PHE A 747 12.26 -10.98 0.06
C PHE A 747 11.63 -11.48 -1.25
N ALA A 748 11.11 -10.58 -2.09
CA ALA A 748 10.59 -10.94 -3.41
C ALA A 748 11.69 -11.47 -4.33
N VAL A 749 12.89 -10.87 -4.34
CA VAL A 749 14.05 -11.42 -5.07
C VAL A 749 14.36 -12.84 -4.59
N TYR A 750 14.41 -13.05 -3.27
CA TYR A 750 14.64 -14.35 -2.68
C TYR A 750 13.60 -15.38 -3.14
N ALA A 751 12.30 -15.04 -3.07
CA ALA A 751 11.21 -15.92 -3.47
C ALA A 751 11.21 -16.19 -5.00
N ASN A 752 11.42 -15.15 -5.82
CA ASN A 752 11.41 -15.26 -7.27
C ASN A 752 12.60 -16.06 -7.81
N LEU A 753 13.80 -15.94 -7.23
CA LEU A 753 14.99 -16.62 -7.76
C LEU A 753 15.23 -18.01 -7.18
N LEU A 754 14.80 -18.26 -5.94
CA LEU A 754 15.03 -19.57 -5.31
C LEU A 754 13.78 -20.44 -5.32
N ILE A 755 12.63 -19.91 -4.94
CA ILE A 755 11.42 -20.71 -4.74
C ILE A 755 10.68 -20.96 -6.05
N THR A 756 10.46 -19.91 -6.85
CA THR A 756 9.71 -20.01 -8.11
C THR A 756 10.29 -21.06 -9.07
N PRO A 757 11.62 -21.14 -9.31
CA PRO A 757 12.18 -22.17 -10.19
C PRO A 757 12.10 -23.59 -9.65
N ILE A 758 12.21 -23.79 -8.34
CA ILE A 758 12.03 -25.10 -7.70
C ILE A 758 10.59 -25.58 -7.89
N ILE A 759 9.63 -24.66 -7.89
CA ILE A 759 8.22 -24.96 -8.17
C ILE A 759 8.03 -25.27 -9.67
N MET A 760 8.59 -24.45 -10.56
CA MET A 760 8.51 -24.68 -12.02
C MET A 760 9.10 -26.03 -12.44
N SER A 761 10.22 -26.46 -11.86
CA SER A 761 10.84 -27.75 -12.20
C SER A 761 10.00 -28.97 -11.81
N ARG A 762 9.08 -28.82 -10.85
CA ARG A 762 8.22 -29.91 -10.36
C ARG A 762 6.80 -29.87 -10.91
N VAL A 763 6.39 -28.77 -11.54
CA VAL A 763 5.00 -28.56 -11.96
C VAL A 763 4.96 -28.14 -13.42
N ARG A 764 4.50 -29.04 -14.29
CA ARG A 764 4.22 -28.73 -15.70
C ARG A 764 2.89 -27.99 -15.79
N LEU A 765 2.96 -26.69 -16.05
CA LEU A 765 1.80 -25.83 -16.25
C LEU A 765 1.48 -25.75 -17.75
N VAL A 766 0.19 -25.68 -18.07
CA VAL A 766 -0.37 -25.75 -19.42
C VAL A 766 -1.01 -24.41 -19.75
N GLY A 767 -0.62 -23.71 -20.81
CA GLY A 767 -1.10 -22.36 -21.08
C GLY A 767 -2.52 -22.26 -21.68
N LEU A 768 -3.19 -21.12 -21.47
CA LEU A 768 -4.52 -20.82 -22.05
C LEU A 768 -4.53 -20.82 -23.60
N TYR A 769 -3.41 -20.47 -24.21
CA TYR A 769 -3.21 -20.52 -25.65
C TYR A 769 -3.33 -21.94 -26.22
N GLU A 770 -2.87 -22.95 -25.48
CA GLU A 770 -2.91 -24.35 -25.92
C GLU A 770 -4.36 -24.82 -26.07
N ILE A 771 -5.25 -24.40 -25.18
CA ILE A 771 -6.68 -24.73 -25.26
C ILE A 771 -7.39 -23.94 -26.38
N LEU A 772 -6.99 -22.70 -26.65
CA LEU A 772 -7.54 -21.91 -27.75
C LEU A 772 -7.17 -22.49 -29.12
N VAL A 773 -5.89 -22.86 -29.32
CA VAL A 773 -5.43 -23.56 -30.52
C VAL A 773 -6.09 -24.94 -30.64
N MET A 774 -6.16 -25.70 -29.55
CA MET A 774 -6.87 -26.99 -29.53
C MET A 774 -8.39 -26.86 -29.77
N ARG A 775 -9.02 -25.74 -29.40
CA ARG A 775 -10.43 -25.46 -29.71
C ARG A 775 -10.63 -25.16 -31.20
N MET A 776 -9.72 -24.43 -31.83
CA MET A 776 -9.82 -24.06 -33.24
C MET A 776 -9.69 -25.26 -34.20
N GLN A 777 -9.10 -26.37 -33.75
CA GLN A 777 -8.88 -27.58 -34.56
C GLN A 777 -9.56 -28.84 -34.01
N LYS A 778 -10.54 -28.68 -33.10
CA LYS A 778 -11.18 -29.78 -32.37
C LYS A 778 -11.83 -30.83 -33.29
N ASP A 779 -12.35 -30.40 -34.43
CA ASP A 779 -12.98 -31.27 -35.43
C ASP A 779 -11.94 -31.98 -36.32
N LEU A 780 -10.76 -31.39 -36.51
CA LEU A 780 -9.65 -32.01 -37.25
C LEU A 780 -8.93 -33.06 -36.39
N LEU A 781 -8.67 -32.74 -35.12
CA LEU A 781 -7.99 -33.64 -34.18
C LEU A 781 -8.83 -34.89 -33.86
N LYS A 782 -10.16 -34.78 -33.83
CA LYS A 782 -11.06 -35.94 -33.67
C LYS A 782 -11.11 -36.85 -34.90
N LYS A 783 -10.80 -36.31 -36.08
CA LYS A 783 -10.77 -37.06 -37.35
C LYS A 783 -9.39 -37.66 -37.65
N SER A 784 -8.36 -37.26 -36.91
CA SER A 784 -7.01 -37.81 -37.09
C SER A 784 -6.99 -39.29 -36.68
N PRO A 785 -6.39 -40.18 -37.51
CA PRO A 785 -6.22 -41.59 -37.20
C PRO A 785 -5.54 -41.84 -35.84
N LEU A 786 -4.67 -40.93 -35.41
CA LEU A 786 -3.92 -41.04 -34.15
C LEU A 786 -4.81 -41.00 -32.90
N PHE A 787 -5.97 -40.35 -32.99
CA PHE A 787 -6.81 -40.03 -31.83
C PHE A 787 -8.22 -40.65 -31.89
N ILE A 788 -8.44 -41.58 -32.81
CA ILE A 788 -9.71 -42.32 -32.92
C ILE A 788 -10.00 -43.04 -31.59
N GLY A 789 -11.26 -42.98 -31.14
CA GLY A 789 -11.71 -43.62 -29.90
C GLY A 789 -11.21 -42.97 -28.60
N MET A 790 -10.40 -41.90 -28.67
CA MET A 790 -9.93 -41.19 -27.48
C MET A 790 -10.90 -40.09 -27.06
N SER A 791 -11.14 -39.99 -25.74
CA SER A 791 -11.92 -38.88 -25.18
C SER A 791 -11.18 -37.54 -25.36
N SER A 792 -11.92 -36.43 -25.35
CA SER A 792 -11.31 -35.09 -25.45
C SER A 792 -10.33 -34.78 -24.31
N TYR A 793 -10.38 -35.50 -23.18
CA TYR A 793 -9.36 -35.39 -22.12
C TYR A 793 -8.07 -36.12 -22.52
N GLN A 794 -8.17 -37.34 -23.05
CA GLN A 794 -7.02 -38.15 -23.45
C GLN A 794 -6.27 -37.50 -24.63
N ILE A 795 -7.00 -36.97 -25.63
CA ILE A 795 -6.41 -36.22 -26.75
C ILE A 795 -5.63 -35.01 -26.25
N ARG A 796 -6.23 -34.22 -25.35
CA ARG A 796 -5.55 -33.05 -24.75
C ARG A 796 -4.27 -33.45 -24.02
N LYS A 797 -4.30 -34.54 -23.24
CA LYS A 797 -3.12 -35.05 -22.54
C LYS A 797 -2.04 -35.59 -23.47
N ALA A 798 -2.41 -36.21 -24.59
CA ALA A 798 -1.48 -36.68 -25.61
C ALA A 798 -0.84 -35.53 -26.40
N ILE A 799 -1.59 -34.48 -26.72
CA ILE A 799 -1.05 -33.27 -27.35
C ILE A 799 -0.09 -32.55 -26.39
N LEU A 800 -0.43 -32.51 -25.10
CA LEU A 800 0.37 -31.83 -24.08
C LEU A 800 1.79 -32.37 -23.90
N ILE A 801 2.03 -33.62 -24.28
CA ILE A 801 3.35 -34.27 -24.21
C ILE A 801 4.11 -34.22 -25.55
N SER A 802 3.45 -33.76 -26.62
CA SER A 802 4.06 -33.52 -27.93
C SER A 802 4.67 -32.12 -28.00
N GLU A 803 5.62 -31.92 -28.90
CA GLU A 803 6.21 -30.61 -29.19
C GLU A 803 5.48 -29.97 -30.36
N TYR A 804 5.12 -28.69 -30.23
CA TYR A 804 4.55 -27.93 -31.33
C TYR A 804 5.68 -27.26 -32.12
N GLN A 805 5.78 -27.55 -33.41
CA GLN A 805 6.82 -27.03 -34.29
C GLN A 805 6.21 -26.35 -35.52
N ASN A 806 6.79 -25.22 -35.91
CA ASN A 806 6.45 -24.51 -37.13
C ASN A 806 7.62 -24.64 -38.10
N TYR A 807 7.31 -24.93 -39.35
CA TYR A 807 8.24 -25.00 -40.46
C TYR A 807 7.79 -24.02 -41.53
N TYR A 808 8.74 -23.35 -42.16
CA TYR A 808 8.50 -22.42 -43.26
C TYR A 808 8.66 -23.14 -44.61
N ASP A 809 8.25 -22.46 -45.67
CA ASP A 809 8.29 -23.02 -47.03
C ASP A 809 9.68 -23.61 -47.38
N HIS A 810 9.70 -24.85 -47.88
CA HIS A 810 10.89 -25.65 -48.20
C HIS A 810 11.74 -26.15 -47.02
N ASP A 811 11.34 -25.91 -45.77
CA ASP A 811 12.06 -26.47 -44.62
C ASP A 811 12.00 -28.01 -44.62
N LEU A 812 13.13 -28.65 -44.27
CA LEU A 812 13.23 -30.10 -44.14
C LEU A 812 12.80 -30.55 -42.73
N ILE A 813 11.70 -31.30 -42.65
CA ILE A 813 11.12 -31.80 -41.40
C ILE A 813 11.75 -33.14 -41.01
N ILE A 814 11.82 -34.06 -41.98
CA ILE A 814 12.50 -35.36 -41.82
C ILE A 814 13.53 -35.48 -42.93
N ARG A 815 14.71 -35.99 -42.59
CA ARG A 815 15.78 -36.29 -43.53
C ARG A 815 15.89 -37.79 -43.78
N GLU A 816 15.88 -38.21 -45.03
CA GLU A 816 16.14 -39.57 -45.48
C GLU A 816 17.49 -40.06 -44.92
N GLY A 817 17.51 -41.27 -44.36
CA GLY A 817 18.70 -41.85 -43.75
C GLY A 817 19.07 -41.31 -42.36
N ALA A 818 18.33 -40.36 -41.78
CA ALA A 818 18.49 -40.02 -40.38
C ALA A 818 18.00 -41.16 -39.47
N VAL A 819 18.58 -41.28 -38.27
CA VAL A 819 18.06 -42.17 -37.22
C VAL A 819 17.43 -41.28 -36.15
N GLU A 820 16.11 -41.31 -36.06
CA GLU A 820 15.35 -40.52 -35.10
C GLU A 820 14.05 -41.23 -34.72
N ARG A 821 13.77 -41.33 -33.42
CA ARG A 821 12.56 -42.00 -32.90
C ARG A 821 11.44 -41.01 -32.60
N SER A 822 11.03 -40.27 -33.61
CA SER A 822 9.93 -39.31 -33.51
C SER A 822 8.89 -39.53 -34.61
N MET A 823 7.64 -39.18 -34.32
CA MET A 823 6.56 -39.12 -35.32
C MET A 823 5.91 -37.74 -35.27
N TYR A 824 5.23 -37.37 -36.34
CA TYR A 824 4.67 -36.04 -36.52
C TYR A 824 3.21 -36.14 -36.92
N LEU A 825 2.38 -35.23 -36.43
CA LEU A 825 0.99 -35.03 -36.85
C LEU A 825 0.86 -33.65 -37.48
N LEU A 826 0.34 -33.58 -38.71
CA LEU A 826 0.18 -32.32 -39.43
C LEU A 826 -1.07 -31.56 -38.96
N LEU A 827 -0.88 -30.37 -38.40
CA LEU A 827 -1.96 -29.52 -37.88
C LEU A 827 -2.43 -28.45 -38.89
N ALA A 828 -1.51 -27.92 -39.70
CA ALA A 828 -1.81 -26.94 -40.73
C ALA A 828 -0.73 -26.98 -41.83
N GLY A 829 -1.10 -26.58 -43.04
CA GLY A 829 -0.21 -26.62 -44.21
C GLY A 829 -0.23 -27.97 -44.94
N LYS A 830 0.74 -28.19 -45.82
CA LYS A 830 0.96 -29.42 -46.57
C LYS A 830 2.44 -29.79 -46.54
N VAL A 831 2.76 -31.07 -46.56
CA VAL A 831 4.16 -31.53 -46.66
C VAL A 831 4.32 -32.48 -47.83
N ALA A 832 5.40 -32.33 -48.58
CA ALA A 832 5.80 -33.23 -49.66
C ALA A 832 6.68 -34.34 -49.08
N VAL A 833 6.39 -35.58 -49.42
CA VAL A 833 7.24 -36.74 -49.13
C VAL A 833 8.02 -37.09 -50.39
N GLU A 834 9.34 -37.07 -50.31
CA GLU A 834 10.27 -37.34 -51.40
C GLU A 834 11.21 -38.47 -51.02
N ARG A 835 11.46 -39.43 -51.92
CA ARG A 835 12.45 -40.50 -51.70
C ARG A 835 13.41 -40.53 -52.86
N HIS A 836 14.71 -40.54 -52.57
CA HIS A 836 15.76 -40.46 -53.58
C HIS A 836 15.58 -39.27 -54.55
N GLY A 837 15.03 -38.15 -54.07
CA GLY A 837 14.73 -36.96 -54.87
C GLY A 837 13.49 -37.04 -55.76
N HIS A 838 12.75 -38.15 -55.74
CA HIS A 838 11.48 -38.31 -56.44
C HIS A 838 10.29 -38.08 -55.51
N HIS A 839 9.33 -37.28 -55.96
CA HIS A 839 8.09 -37.00 -55.24
C HIS A 839 7.23 -38.28 -55.12
N ILE A 840 6.87 -38.67 -53.90
CA ILE A 840 5.99 -39.82 -53.63
C ILE A 840 4.55 -39.36 -53.48
N THR A 841 4.30 -38.44 -52.54
CA THR A 841 2.95 -38.00 -52.19
C THR A 841 2.98 -36.70 -51.38
N ASP A 842 1.85 -35.99 -51.39
CA ASP A 842 1.57 -34.85 -50.52
C ASP A 842 0.70 -35.28 -49.33
N LEU A 843 1.13 -34.98 -48.11
CA LEU A 843 0.33 -35.18 -46.91
C LEU A 843 -0.47 -33.91 -46.58
N LYS A 844 -1.69 -34.11 -46.08
CA LYS A 844 -2.66 -33.07 -45.75
C LYS A 844 -2.90 -33.04 -44.24
N VAL A 845 -3.54 -31.95 -43.80
CA VAL A 845 -3.86 -31.74 -42.38
C VAL A 845 -4.62 -32.93 -41.80
N GLY A 846 -4.14 -33.45 -40.66
CA GLY A 846 -4.66 -34.64 -39.98
C GLY A 846 -3.81 -35.91 -40.18
N ASP A 847 -2.94 -35.91 -41.20
CA ASP A 847 -2.07 -37.04 -41.52
C ASP A 847 -0.90 -37.14 -40.54
N VAL A 848 -0.49 -38.39 -40.30
CA VAL A 848 0.64 -38.75 -39.44
C VAL A 848 1.81 -39.18 -40.30
N PHE A 849 3.05 -38.84 -39.93
CA PHE A 849 4.24 -39.30 -40.64
C PHE A 849 5.43 -39.53 -39.71
N GLY A 850 6.37 -40.38 -40.13
CA GLY A 850 7.52 -40.78 -39.30
C GLY A 850 7.20 -41.85 -38.24
N GLU A 851 6.00 -42.43 -38.27
CA GLU A 851 5.52 -43.42 -37.30
C GLU A 851 6.32 -44.73 -37.30
N ILE A 852 6.87 -45.16 -38.44
CA ILE A 852 7.76 -46.33 -38.52
C ILE A 852 9.02 -46.12 -37.66
N GLY A 853 9.68 -44.96 -37.79
CA GLY A 853 10.87 -44.61 -37.02
C GLY A 853 10.58 -44.40 -35.53
N PHE A 854 9.37 -43.94 -35.21
CA PHE A 854 8.90 -43.84 -33.83
C PHE A 854 8.76 -45.21 -33.16
N VAL A 855 8.05 -46.15 -33.80
CA VAL A 855 7.83 -47.50 -33.25
C VAL A 855 9.12 -48.30 -33.19
N LYS A 856 9.94 -48.26 -34.24
CA LYS A 856 11.21 -48.99 -34.31
C LYS A 856 12.33 -48.05 -34.74
N GLU A 857 13.41 -48.04 -33.97
CA GLU A 857 14.62 -47.28 -34.30
C GLU A 857 15.23 -47.77 -35.62
N THR A 858 14.92 -47.06 -36.70
CA THR A 858 15.26 -47.42 -38.07
C THR A 858 15.60 -46.16 -38.85
N LEU A 859 16.34 -46.32 -39.96
CA LEU A 859 16.64 -45.23 -40.86
C LEU A 859 15.34 -44.68 -41.48
N ARG A 860 15.21 -43.36 -41.55
CA ARG A 860 14.09 -42.70 -42.23
C ARG A 860 14.10 -43.06 -43.72
N THR A 861 12.93 -43.40 -44.25
CA THR A 861 12.75 -43.95 -45.60
C THR A 861 12.58 -42.89 -46.69
N ALA A 862 12.32 -41.63 -46.31
CA ALA A 862 12.05 -40.51 -47.22
C ALA A 862 12.38 -39.17 -46.54
N ASP A 863 12.67 -38.16 -47.36
CA ASP A 863 12.66 -36.75 -46.98
C ASP A 863 11.22 -36.26 -46.85
N VAL A 864 10.94 -35.42 -45.87
CA VAL A 864 9.66 -34.72 -45.72
C VAL A 864 9.91 -33.22 -45.69
N LYS A 865 9.38 -32.48 -46.65
CA LYS A 865 9.57 -31.03 -46.82
C LYS A 865 8.26 -30.27 -46.66
N ALA A 866 8.33 -29.10 -46.04
CA ALA A 866 7.18 -28.20 -45.92
C ALA A 866 6.84 -27.52 -47.26
N ILE A 867 5.55 -27.51 -47.60
CA ILE A 867 4.99 -26.75 -48.74
C ILE A 867 4.22 -25.56 -48.17
N GLY A 868 4.84 -24.39 -48.15
CA GLY A 868 4.37 -23.21 -47.42
C GLY A 868 4.57 -23.32 -45.90
N ASP A 869 3.88 -22.46 -45.15
CA ASP A 869 3.93 -22.48 -43.68
C ASP A 869 3.19 -23.71 -43.13
N VAL A 870 3.93 -24.56 -42.43
CA VAL A 870 3.48 -25.84 -41.89
C VAL A 870 3.53 -25.84 -40.36
N GLN A 871 2.51 -26.41 -39.74
CA GLN A 871 2.43 -26.58 -38.29
C GLN A 871 2.27 -28.06 -37.96
N VAL A 872 3.11 -28.61 -37.09
CA VAL A 872 3.11 -30.03 -36.72
C VAL A 872 3.19 -30.24 -35.20
N LEU A 873 2.65 -31.37 -34.74
CA LEU A 873 2.95 -31.91 -33.42
C LEU A 873 3.95 -33.05 -33.55
N ARG A 874 5.12 -32.92 -32.92
CA ARG A 874 6.16 -33.94 -32.85
C ARG A 874 6.02 -34.75 -31.58
N PHE A 875 5.90 -36.06 -31.70
CA PHE A 875 5.88 -37.03 -30.60
C PHE A 875 7.21 -37.77 -30.57
N ASP A 876 7.94 -37.64 -29.46
CA ASP A 876 9.20 -38.34 -29.22
C ASP A 876 8.98 -39.63 -28.41
N PHE A 877 9.61 -40.73 -28.83
CA PHE A 877 9.38 -42.05 -28.24
C PHE A 877 9.80 -42.14 -26.77
N GLU A 878 11.00 -41.66 -26.43
CA GLU A 878 11.52 -41.73 -25.06
C GLU A 878 10.67 -40.86 -24.11
N ARG A 879 10.25 -39.69 -24.60
CA ARG A 879 9.39 -38.78 -23.85
C ARG A 879 8.00 -39.35 -23.64
N LEU A 880 7.38 -39.91 -24.67
CA LEU A 880 6.05 -40.51 -24.58
C LEU A 880 6.05 -41.65 -23.57
N GLN A 881 7.13 -42.44 -23.50
CA GLN A 881 7.31 -43.50 -22.51
C GLN A 881 7.49 -42.96 -21.07
N LYS A 882 8.22 -41.85 -20.88
CA LYS A 882 8.46 -41.24 -19.56
C LYS A 882 7.22 -40.52 -18.99
N ASP A 883 6.57 -39.68 -19.80
CA ASP A 883 5.48 -38.80 -19.35
C ASP A 883 4.14 -39.55 -19.23
N LEU A 884 3.87 -40.54 -20.09
CA LEU A 884 2.62 -41.31 -20.03
C LEU A 884 2.68 -42.55 -19.14
N LYS A 885 3.79 -42.82 -18.46
CA LYS A 885 3.87 -43.88 -17.43
C LYS A 885 2.78 -43.73 -16.35
N TYR A 886 2.32 -42.49 -16.11
CA TYR A 886 1.25 -42.16 -15.17
C TYR A 886 -0.17 -42.18 -15.80
N PHE A 887 -0.30 -42.46 -17.10
CA PHE A 887 -1.56 -42.49 -17.85
C PHE A 887 -1.66 -43.72 -18.77
N PRO A 888 -1.71 -44.95 -18.22
CA PRO A 888 -1.64 -46.20 -18.99
C PRO A 888 -2.74 -46.32 -20.06
N ASN A 889 -3.95 -45.82 -19.79
CA ASN A 889 -5.07 -45.85 -20.74
C ASN A 889 -4.85 -44.94 -21.96
N ILE A 890 -4.04 -43.88 -21.83
CA ILE A 890 -3.69 -43.00 -22.96
C ILE A 890 -2.64 -43.67 -23.84
N VAL A 891 -1.63 -44.28 -23.22
CA VAL A 891 -0.59 -45.06 -23.93
C VAL A 891 -1.21 -46.19 -24.72
N ALA A 892 -2.12 -46.96 -24.10
CA ALA A 892 -2.76 -48.09 -24.74
C ALA A 892 -3.51 -47.66 -26.01
N ASN A 893 -4.32 -46.60 -25.93
CA ASN A 893 -5.07 -46.09 -27.07
C ASN A 893 -4.15 -45.50 -28.16
N LEU A 894 -3.10 -44.75 -27.79
CA LEU A 894 -2.14 -44.22 -28.76
C LEU A 894 -1.40 -45.34 -29.49
N ASN A 895 -0.86 -46.32 -28.75
CA ASN A 895 -0.16 -47.45 -29.35
C ASN A 895 -1.08 -48.31 -30.22
N PHE A 896 -2.34 -48.50 -29.81
CA PHE A 896 -3.35 -49.16 -30.62
C PHE A 896 -3.60 -48.42 -31.93
N ASN A 897 -3.84 -47.11 -31.87
CA ASN A 897 -4.07 -46.29 -33.06
C ASN A 897 -2.84 -46.25 -33.99
N ILE A 898 -1.62 -46.14 -33.44
CA ILE A 898 -0.38 -46.22 -34.21
C ILE A 898 -0.25 -47.58 -34.91
N SER A 899 -0.62 -48.66 -34.23
CA SER A 899 -0.61 -50.01 -34.81
C SER A 899 -1.61 -50.15 -35.95
N CYS A 900 -2.80 -49.55 -35.82
CA CYS A 900 -3.79 -49.48 -36.92
C CYS A 900 -3.24 -48.70 -38.13
N ILE A 901 -2.64 -47.52 -37.91
CA ILE A 901 -2.04 -46.72 -38.99
C ILE A 901 -0.95 -47.51 -39.73
N LEU A 902 -0.08 -48.21 -38.99
CA LEU A 902 0.95 -49.07 -39.58
C LEU A 902 0.36 -50.25 -40.35
N GLY A 903 -0.73 -50.84 -39.84
CA GLY A 903 -1.46 -51.93 -40.50
C GLY A 903 -2.09 -51.49 -41.82
N GLU A 904 -2.74 -50.33 -41.85
CA GLU A 904 -3.31 -49.75 -43.08
C GLU A 904 -2.23 -49.46 -44.12
N ARG A 905 -1.10 -48.86 -43.72
CA ARG A 905 0.02 -48.60 -44.64
C ARG A 905 0.62 -49.88 -45.20
N LEU A 906 0.70 -50.94 -44.40
CA LEU A 906 1.20 -52.22 -44.88
C LEU A 906 0.23 -52.85 -45.90
N ALA A 907 -1.09 -52.76 -45.66
CA ALA A 907 -2.09 -53.22 -46.60
C ALA A 907 -2.02 -52.46 -47.93
N GLU A 908 -1.91 -51.12 -47.90
CA GLU A 908 -1.74 -50.29 -49.11
C GLU A 908 -0.47 -50.64 -49.91
N VAL A 909 0.63 -50.97 -49.22
CA VAL A 909 1.87 -51.39 -49.88
C VAL A 909 1.73 -52.78 -50.51
N ILE A 910 1.01 -53.70 -49.87
CA ILE A 910 0.75 -55.04 -50.40
C ILE A 910 -0.16 -54.96 -51.64
N GLU A 911 -1.26 -54.19 -51.57
CA GLU A 911 -2.16 -53.99 -52.71
C GLU A 911 -1.44 -53.36 -53.91
N ARG A 912 -0.55 -52.38 -53.68
CA ARG A 912 0.30 -51.79 -54.74
C ARG A 912 1.43 -52.68 -55.25
N SER A 913 1.68 -53.82 -54.61
CA SER A 913 2.66 -54.81 -55.05
C SER A 913 2.03 -55.99 -55.79
N GLU A 914 0.70 -56.11 -55.74
CA GLU A 914 -0.09 -57.09 -56.49
C GLU A 914 -0.60 -56.53 -57.84
N ASP A 915 -0.61 -55.20 -58.01
CA ASP A 915 -0.70 -54.48 -59.30
C ASP A 915 0.71 -54.21 -59.89
#